data_AF-A0A534UKY5-F1
#
_entry.id   AF-A0A534UKY5-F1
#
_cell.length_a   1.000
_cell.length_b   1.000
_cell.length_c   1.000
_cell.angle_alpha   90.00
_cell.angle_beta   90.00
_cell.angle_gamma   90.00
#
_symmetry.space_group_name_H-M   'P 1'
#
loop_
_entity.id
_entity.type
_entity.pdbx_description
1 polymer ?
#
loop_
_entity_poly.entity_id
_entity_poly.type
_entity_poly.pdbx_seq_one_letter_code
_entity_poly.pdbx_strand_id
1 'polypeptide(L)'
;MPGKVRQGQRQDGADRRAATRLEGTTGAIHCDGAPDAAALRCEAAVARNLTRTIVCIANCHVAAASAGLGDRPFDEEGCERSCRQSYDEASARLAPHCPPCLGGAEQADLADQAEAAADEENGDIFCAGGSATTTTTSTTPAPSTTSTMPASSTTTTVPSTTTTNTTVAASTTSIAPTTSTTSTTLACAGEGAPCGAALDGCTARMVCVDGALVCRGTFVAPPPLGDPANPGTQAAPLSTLGAGIENAAGLGVHAVCACAGEYVEDLTVAEGISLRGGYDCNTWTRDPTTHVTGVTGPSSDGVKIPSGVTAATSLDGLTIRGAGGLFSDVSSALTVTDASPILKDLTVTDGVYMRAQTSYGLHIRQTGGSPASPTIVNGTYRAQPSAGGTGIAIFIEGASPTLTNVVAYGAPTDAYPNGATAVGIRCTDCSGTTISHGGIVGGSATSMSAGIWASGDVTGLSAGDMTFFWGGYVSGPGTSYGTLLDGCIGASTWSVASLGFFHDSVASNSIGFSASGASCRPTVTASLLVGCELAGYCAALQCTGAPCTVTDSTLDATFDASAHAVNSYGARCLEGGCAFLARNTISAGNVYESHLEPAEGIGVDVEGASPTLDANVIDGPSCPSGLFGSSTLAALQLRGSLSLVTNNLLRGGPCPAASEVVGLVKKSNGADVLAPTLENNTLEYGPCPGCGAHTGLFVSSAGAAAPAGSVRNNIIHATTSGGPSFAVFEAD
;
A
#
# COMPACT_ATOMS: atom_id res chain seq x y z
N MET A 1 49.19 13.42 -13.41
CA MET A 1 48.76 13.67 -14.80
C MET A 1 49.17 12.48 -15.67
N PRO A 2 48.42 12.12 -16.72
CA PRO A 2 47.01 12.41 -17.06
C PRO A 2 46.22 11.09 -17.36
N GLY A 3 44.92 11.04 -17.60
CA GLY A 3 43.99 12.11 -17.97
C GLY A 3 42.49 11.73 -17.86
N LYS A 4 41.71 12.82 -17.82
CA LYS A 4 40.25 13.00 -17.69
C LYS A 4 39.41 12.33 -18.78
N VAL A 5 38.16 12.02 -18.43
CA VAL A 5 36.97 12.47 -19.19
C VAL A 5 35.89 12.96 -18.22
N ARG A 6 35.39 14.18 -18.46
CA ARG A 6 34.25 14.86 -17.82
C ARG A 6 33.04 14.73 -18.75
N GLN A 7 31.84 14.57 -18.18
CA GLN A 7 30.52 15.06 -18.64
C GLN A 7 29.51 14.52 -17.61
N GLY A 8 28.71 15.25 -16.83
CA GLY A 8 28.21 16.62 -16.93
C GLY A 8 26.75 16.58 -17.31
N GLN A 9 25.81 16.67 -16.36
CA GLN A 9 24.46 17.21 -16.63
C GLN A 9 23.72 17.64 -15.35
N ARG A 10 23.01 18.77 -15.49
CA ARG A 10 22.30 19.55 -14.48
C ARG A 10 20.85 19.07 -14.31
N GLN A 11 20.32 19.40 -13.12
CA GLN A 11 18.95 19.76 -12.70
C GLN A 11 17.77 19.55 -13.68
N ASP A 12 16.64 19.05 -13.16
CA ASP A 12 15.32 19.72 -13.14
C ASP A 12 14.20 18.67 -12.93
N GLY A 13 13.39 18.82 -11.86
CA GLY A 13 12.49 17.77 -11.36
C GLY A 13 11.13 18.28 -10.89
N ALA A 14 10.47 19.12 -11.70
CA ALA A 14 9.07 19.51 -11.54
C ALA A 14 8.08 18.58 -12.30
N ASP A 15 8.57 17.52 -12.94
CA ASP A 15 7.86 16.86 -14.07
C ASP A 15 7.39 15.41 -13.82
N ARG A 16 7.43 14.87 -12.58
CA ARG A 16 7.18 13.43 -12.33
C ARG A 16 5.74 13.03 -11.94
N ARG A 17 4.85 13.97 -11.60
CA ARG A 17 3.47 13.66 -11.17
C ARG A 17 2.51 13.28 -12.32
N ALA A 18 2.85 13.57 -13.57
CA ALA A 18 2.01 13.22 -14.74
C ALA A 18 2.33 11.85 -15.36
N ALA A 19 3.42 11.17 -14.98
CA ALA A 19 3.85 9.93 -15.62
C ALA A 19 3.19 8.66 -15.05
N THR A 20 2.78 8.64 -13.79
CA THR A 20 2.35 7.40 -13.09
C THR A 20 0.88 7.01 -13.32
N ARG A 21 0.06 7.88 -13.93
CA ARG A 21 -1.36 7.59 -14.26
C ARG A 21 -1.56 7.08 -15.69
N LEU A 22 -0.50 7.06 -16.51
CA LEU A 22 -0.49 6.55 -17.88
C LEU A 22 -0.37 5.02 -17.98
N GLU A 23 0.10 4.33 -16.93
CA GLU A 23 0.33 2.87 -16.98
C GLU A 23 -0.98 2.05 -16.87
N GLY A 24 -2.08 2.67 -16.44
CA GLY A 24 -3.40 2.04 -16.33
C GLY A 24 -4.23 2.05 -17.62
N THR A 25 -3.88 2.89 -18.60
CA THR A 25 -4.61 3.01 -19.88
C THR A 25 -3.75 2.70 -21.10
N THR A 26 -2.41 2.71 -20.98
CA THR A 26 -1.52 2.26 -22.05
C THR A 26 -1.32 0.75 -21.98
N GLY A 27 -1.98 0.02 -22.89
CA GLY A 27 -1.64 -1.38 -23.12
C GLY A 27 -0.14 -1.46 -23.40
N ALA A 28 0.63 -2.03 -22.47
CA ALA A 28 2.08 -2.06 -22.56
C ALA A 28 2.50 -2.72 -23.87
N ILE A 29 2.84 -1.92 -24.87
CA ILE A 29 3.47 -2.41 -26.09
C ILE A 29 4.92 -2.73 -25.71
N HIS A 30 5.12 -3.90 -25.10
CA HIS A 30 6.46 -4.40 -24.84
C HIS A 30 7.05 -4.83 -26.18
N CYS A 31 8.09 -4.12 -26.60
CA CYS A 31 8.90 -4.54 -27.73
C CYS A 31 9.65 -5.82 -27.30
N ASP A 32 9.20 -7.01 -27.73
CA ASP A 32 9.83 -8.32 -27.43
C ASP A 32 11.21 -8.47 -28.13
N GLY A 33 12.16 -7.60 -27.77
CA GLY A 33 13.53 -7.59 -28.26
C GLY A 33 14.50 -7.24 -27.13
N ALA A 34 15.72 -7.79 -27.19
CA ALA A 34 16.75 -7.49 -26.20
C ALA A 34 16.98 -5.97 -26.09
N PRO A 35 17.08 -5.40 -24.88
CA PRO A 35 17.18 -3.96 -24.70
C PRO A 35 18.45 -3.43 -25.38
N ASP A 36 18.27 -2.69 -26.47
CA ASP A 36 19.35 -1.94 -27.12
C ASP A 36 19.24 -0.44 -26.79
N ALA A 37 20.39 0.25 -26.86
CA ALA A 37 20.47 1.66 -26.47
C ALA A 37 19.73 2.62 -27.41
N ALA A 38 19.25 2.16 -28.57
CA ALA A 38 18.45 2.96 -29.50
C ALA A 38 16.95 2.86 -29.17
N ALA A 39 16.47 1.65 -28.86
CA ALA A 39 15.11 1.41 -28.36
C ALA A 39 14.84 2.20 -27.08
N LEU A 40 15.72 2.10 -26.08
CA LEU A 40 15.58 2.85 -24.82
C LEU A 40 15.59 4.38 -25.02
N ARG A 41 16.34 4.88 -26.01
CA ARG A 41 16.37 6.31 -26.33
C ARG A 41 15.08 6.78 -27.01
N CYS A 42 14.50 5.96 -27.89
CA CYS A 42 13.19 6.22 -28.46
C CYS A 42 12.11 6.17 -27.37
N GLU A 43 12.04 5.10 -26.57
CA GLU A 43 11.08 4.93 -25.47
C GLU A 43 11.10 6.13 -24.52
N ALA A 44 12.29 6.57 -24.10
CA ALA A 44 12.42 7.74 -23.25
C ALA A 44 11.98 9.04 -23.94
N ALA A 45 12.12 9.16 -25.26
CA ALA A 45 11.67 10.33 -26.02
C ALA A 45 10.15 10.32 -26.25
N VAL A 46 9.55 9.16 -26.51
CA VAL A 46 8.09 8.98 -26.59
C VAL A 46 7.46 9.31 -25.24
N ALA A 47 7.98 8.75 -24.14
CA ALA A 47 7.49 9.03 -22.79
C ALA A 47 7.54 10.54 -22.47
N ARG A 48 8.65 11.23 -22.78
CA ARG A 48 8.76 12.69 -22.57
C ARG A 48 7.78 13.49 -23.41
N ASN A 49 7.55 13.12 -24.67
CA ASN A 49 6.59 13.81 -25.52
C ASN A 49 5.17 13.61 -24.98
N LEU A 50 4.83 12.38 -24.55
CA LEU A 50 3.52 12.04 -24.01
C LEU A 50 3.24 12.76 -22.68
N THR A 51 4.21 12.79 -21.76
CA THR A 51 4.10 13.56 -20.50
C THR A 51 3.82 15.05 -20.76
N ARG A 52 4.47 15.66 -21.75
CA ARG A 52 4.22 17.06 -22.12
C ARG A 52 2.80 17.29 -22.63
N THR A 53 2.27 16.34 -23.40
CA THR A 53 0.89 16.38 -23.89
C THR A 53 -0.11 16.32 -22.74
N ILE A 54 0.08 15.39 -21.79
CA ILE A 54 -0.78 15.27 -20.60
C ILE A 54 -0.76 16.56 -19.77
N VAL A 55 0.42 17.11 -19.51
CA VAL A 55 0.55 18.38 -18.77
C VAL A 55 -0.10 19.53 -19.54
N CYS A 56 -0.03 19.54 -20.87
CA CYS A 56 -0.69 20.55 -21.71
C CYS A 56 -2.22 20.47 -21.60
N ILE A 57 -2.80 19.27 -21.73
CA ILE A 57 -4.25 19.02 -21.62
C ILE A 57 -4.76 19.38 -20.21
N ALA A 58 -4.06 18.95 -19.16
CA ALA A 58 -4.44 19.31 -17.78
C ALA A 58 -4.43 20.83 -17.53
N ASN A 59 -3.52 21.58 -18.19
CA ASN A 59 -3.54 23.05 -18.12
C ASN A 59 -4.72 23.67 -18.89
N CYS A 60 -5.21 23.02 -19.95
CA CYS A 60 -6.45 23.42 -20.61
C CYS A 60 -7.64 23.27 -19.66
N HIS A 61 -7.75 22.16 -18.92
CA HIS A 61 -8.80 21.94 -17.91
C HIS A 61 -8.73 22.98 -16.78
N VAL A 62 -7.53 23.26 -16.25
CA VAL A 62 -7.32 24.32 -15.24
C VAL A 62 -7.73 25.69 -15.76
N ALA A 63 -7.41 26.00 -17.02
CA ALA A 63 -7.78 27.27 -17.66
C ALA A 63 -9.30 27.36 -17.89
N ALA A 64 -9.96 26.27 -18.27
CA ALA A 64 -11.40 26.17 -18.40
C ALA A 64 -12.10 26.42 -17.05
N ALA A 65 -11.66 25.73 -15.99
CA ALA A 65 -12.17 25.91 -14.63
C ALA A 65 -11.96 27.34 -14.11
N SER A 66 -10.78 27.93 -14.36
CA SER A 66 -10.46 29.30 -13.98
C SER A 66 -11.28 30.34 -14.76
N ALA A 67 -11.55 30.08 -16.04
CA ALA A 67 -12.40 30.93 -16.88
C ALA A 67 -13.88 30.86 -16.44
N GLY A 68 -14.36 29.68 -16.06
CA GLY A 68 -15.68 29.48 -15.46
C GLY A 68 -15.88 30.26 -14.16
N LEU A 69 -14.87 30.30 -13.28
CA LEU A 69 -14.91 31.12 -12.06
C LEU A 69 -14.97 32.63 -12.36
N GLY A 70 -14.43 33.05 -13.51
CA GLY A 70 -14.37 34.45 -13.92
C GLY A 70 -15.46 34.89 -14.91
N ASP A 71 -16.46 34.05 -15.21
CA ASP A 71 -17.48 34.25 -16.25
C ASP A 71 -16.88 34.60 -17.64
N ARG A 72 -15.74 33.99 -17.99
CA ARG A 72 -15.06 34.19 -19.29
C ARG A 72 -15.24 32.97 -20.19
N PRO A 73 -15.46 33.15 -21.50
CA PRO A 73 -15.45 32.02 -22.43
C PRO A 73 -14.03 31.46 -22.59
N PHE A 74 -13.90 30.14 -22.64
CA PHE A 74 -12.67 29.42 -22.93
C PHE A 74 -12.99 28.25 -23.87
N ASP A 75 -12.18 28.07 -24.91
CA ASP A 75 -12.29 26.96 -25.87
C ASP A 75 -11.33 25.85 -25.45
N GLU A 76 -11.79 25.01 -24.53
CA GLU A 76 -11.04 23.87 -23.96
C GLU A 76 -10.61 22.90 -25.07
N GLU A 77 -11.58 22.49 -25.88
CA GLU A 77 -11.41 21.67 -27.08
C GLU A 77 -10.38 22.25 -28.08
N GLY A 78 -10.36 23.56 -28.26
CA GLY A 78 -9.35 24.24 -29.07
C GLY A 78 -7.95 24.22 -28.48
N CYS A 79 -7.85 24.31 -27.14
CA CYS A 79 -6.60 24.22 -26.40
C CYS A 79 -6.01 22.80 -26.50
N GLU A 80 -6.83 21.77 -26.30
CA GLU A 80 -6.42 20.37 -26.37
C GLU A 80 -5.97 19.95 -27.76
N ARG A 81 -6.71 20.37 -28.81
CA ARG A 81 -6.27 20.16 -30.21
C ARG A 81 -4.89 20.75 -30.49
N SER A 82 -4.55 21.89 -29.89
CA SER A 82 -3.22 22.48 -30.02
C SER A 82 -2.15 21.66 -29.30
N CYS A 83 -2.48 21.06 -28.16
CA CYS A 83 -1.60 20.12 -27.45
C CYS A 83 -1.37 18.86 -28.29
N ARG A 84 -2.43 18.31 -28.88
CA ARG A 84 -2.37 17.13 -29.75
C ARG A 84 -1.54 17.36 -31.00
N GLN A 85 -1.76 18.48 -31.70
CA GLN A 85 -0.97 18.85 -32.87
C GLN A 85 0.54 18.93 -32.55
N SER A 86 0.89 19.49 -31.39
CA SER A 86 2.28 19.60 -30.95
C SER A 86 2.94 18.23 -30.70
N TYR A 87 2.16 17.27 -30.20
CA TYR A 87 2.61 15.89 -30.04
C TYR A 87 2.81 15.19 -31.38
N ASP A 88 1.85 15.28 -32.29
CA ASP A 88 1.90 14.63 -33.60
C ASP A 88 3.11 15.11 -34.42
N GLU A 89 3.42 16.41 -34.37
CA GLU A 89 4.62 16.98 -35.01
C GLU A 89 5.93 16.45 -34.41
N ALA A 90 5.97 16.23 -33.09
CA ALA A 90 7.12 15.67 -32.39
C ALA A 90 7.26 14.16 -32.67
N SER A 91 6.14 13.44 -32.70
CA SER A 91 6.06 12.01 -33.01
C SER A 91 6.50 11.71 -34.45
N ALA A 92 6.05 12.51 -35.42
CA ALA A 92 6.42 12.34 -36.83
C ALA A 92 7.94 12.45 -37.07
N ARG A 93 8.65 13.25 -36.27
CA ARG A 93 10.12 13.36 -36.34
C ARG A 93 10.83 12.19 -35.66
N LEU A 94 10.20 11.62 -34.64
CA LEU A 94 10.76 10.58 -33.80
C LEU A 94 10.54 9.17 -34.38
N ALA A 95 9.36 8.91 -34.95
CA ALA A 95 8.93 7.60 -35.46
C ALA A 95 9.93 6.88 -36.41
N PRO A 96 10.64 7.57 -37.34
CA PRO A 96 11.62 6.90 -38.20
C PRO A 96 12.83 6.31 -37.46
N HIS A 97 13.05 6.72 -36.20
CA HIS A 97 14.18 6.32 -35.36
C HIS A 97 13.75 5.35 -34.24
N CYS A 98 12.49 4.94 -34.24
CA CYS A 98 11.89 4.08 -33.23
C CYS A 98 11.74 2.65 -33.74
N PRO A 99 11.78 1.65 -32.84
CA PRO A 99 11.44 0.29 -33.20
C PRO A 99 9.96 0.19 -33.65
N PRO A 100 9.58 -0.83 -34.43
CA PRO A 100 8.22 -0.95 -34.99
C PRO A 100 7.09 -0.92 -33.96
N CYS A 101 7.33 -1.39 -32.74
CA CYS A 101 6.42 -1.33 -31.59
C CYS A 101 6.16 0.10 -31.06
N LEU A 102 6.92 1.09 -31.51
CA LEU A 102 6.73 2.52 -31.22
C LEU A 102 6.77 3.33 -32.53
N GLY A 103 6.18 2.78 -33.59
CA GLY A 103 6.00 3.48 -34.85
C GLY A 103 5.02 4.65 -34.73
N GLY A 104 4.79 5.34 -35.85
CA GLY A 104 3.92 6.52 -35.86
C GLY A 104 2.46 6.20 -35.51
N ALA A 105 1.99 4.98 -35.81
CA ALA A 105 0.63 4.56 -35.47
C ALA A 105 0.51 4.27 -33.96
N GLU A 106 1.45 3.54 -33.39
CA GLU A 106 1.48 3.18 -31.98
C GLU A 106 1.63 4.42 -31.09
N GLN A 107 2.43 5.41 -31.52
CA GLN A 107 2.53 6.69 -30.82
C GLN A 107 1.25 7.52 -30.91
N ALA A 108 0.49 7.43 -32.01
CA ALA A 108 -0.80 8.11 -32.15
C ALA A 108 -1.86 7.48 -31.22
N ASP A 109 -1.93 6.14 -31.18
CA ASP A 109 -2.84 5.41 -30.29
C ASP A 109 -2.57 5.72 -28.80
N LEU A 110 -1.28 5.87 -28.43
CA LEU A 110 -0.88 6.29 -27.08
C LEU A 110 -1.36 7.70 -26.73
N ALA A 111 -1.36 8.63 -27.70
CA ALA A 111 -1.87 9.97 -27.49
C ALA A 111 -3.40 10.00 -27.36
N ASP A 112 -4.12 9.21 -28.17
CA ASP A 112 -5.58 9.06 -28.06
C ASP A 112 -5.99 8.52 -26.68
N GLN A 113 -5.26 7.53 -26.16
CA GLN A 113 -5.50 6.97 -24.83
C GLN A 113 -5.21 7.97 -23.70
N ALA A 114 -4.15 8.78 -23.85
CA ALA A 114 -3.79 9.80 -22.89
C ALA A 114 -4.81 10.96 -22.85
N GLU A 115 -5.33 11.34 -24.00
CA GLU A 115 -6.39 12.36 -24.15
C GLU A 115 -7.69 11.86 -23.48
N ALA A 116 -8.14 10.65 -23.85
CA ALA A 116 -9.34 10.05 -23.25
C ALA A 116 -9.25 9.89 -21.71
N ALA A 117 -8.07 9.49 -21.20
CA ALA A 117 -7.85 9.34 -19.76
C ALA A 117 -7.82 10.70 -19.02
N ALA A 118 -7.29 11.74 -19.66
CA ALA A 118 -7.31 13.09 -19.09
C ALA A 118 -8.73 13.66 -19.04
N ASP A 119 -9.53 13.39 -20.07
CA ASP A 119 -10.93 13.85 -20.16
C ASP A 119 -11.84 13.16 -19.15
N GLU A 120 -11.66 11.86 -18.92
CA GLU A 120 -12.41 11.09 -17.92
C GLU A 120 -12.19 11.64 -16.49
N GLU A 121 -10.95 12.00 -16.17
CA GLU A 121 -10.56 12.51 -14.85
C GLU A 121 -10.93 13.98 -14.63
N ASN A 122 -11.27 14.74 -15.67
CA ASN A 122 -11.71 16.13 -15.56
C ASN A 122 -12.98 16.25 -14.68
N GLY A 123 -13.90 15.28 -14.83
CA GLY A 123 -15.14 15.20 -14.04
C GLY A 123 -14.93 14.88 -12.56
N ASP A 124 -13.82 14.22 -12.21
CA ASP A 124 -13.47 13.83 -10.85
C ASP A 124 -12.67 14.92 -10.10
N ILE A 125 -11.94 15.76 -10.84
CA ILE A 125 -11.07 16.80 -10.29
C ILE A 125 -11.81 18.14 -10.14
N PHE A 126 -12.69 18.49 -11.09
CA PHE A 126 -13.37 19.79 -11.09
C PHE A 126 -14.88 19.62 -10.93
N CYS A 127 -15.45 20.22 -9.88
CA CYS A 127 -16.88 20.16 -9.52
C CYS A 127 -17.86 20.72 -10.57
N ALA A 128 -17.38 21.10 -11.75
CA ALA A 128 -18.17 21.62 -12.87
C ALA A 128 -17.89 20.87 -14.20
N GLY A 129 -17.34 19.65 -14.17
CA GLY A 129 -17.13 18.82 -15.37
C GLY A 129 -18.42 18.33 -16.06
N GLY A 130 -19.59 18.81 -15.63
CA GLY A 130 -20.88 18.53 -16.25
C GLY A 130 -21.49 19.78 -16.88
N SER A 131 -21.41 19.87 -18.21
CA SER A 131 -22.15 20.81 -19.08
C SER A 131 -21.73 22.28 -19.09
N ALA A 132 -20.66 22.57 -19.84
CA ALA A 132 -20.70 23.76 -20.70
C ALA A 132 -21.59 23.45 -21.92
N THR A 133 -22.67 24.20 -22.05
CA THR A 133 -23.66 24.10 -23.12
C THR A 133 -23.03 24.37 -24.49
N THR A 134 -22.71 23.34 -25.27
CA THR A 134 -22.40 23.50 -26.70
C THR A 134 -23.68 23.40 -27.50
N THR A 135 -24.25 24.58 -27.80
CA THR A 135 -25.17 24.73 -28.92
C THR A 135 -24.34 24.70 -30.20
N THR A 136 -24.30 23.56 -30.89
CA THR A 136 -23.77 23.51 -32.27
C THR A 136 -24.82 22.95 -33.23
N THR A 137 -25.25 23.87 -34.08
CA THR A 137 -26.17 23.72 -35.19
C THR A 137 -25.68 22.65 -36.17
N SER A 138 -26.47 21.59 -36.36
CA SER A 138 -26.23 20.62 -37.43
C SER A 138 -26.44 21.29 -38.79
N THR A 139 -25.34 21.54 -39.52
CA THR A 139 -25.40 21.75 -40.96
C THR A 139 -24.86 20.49 -41.63
N THR A 140 -25.79 19.72 -42.17
CA THR A 140 -25.55 18.58 -43.06
C THR A 140 -25.03 19.07 -44.41
N PRO A 141 -23.96 18.48 -44.95
CA PRO A 141 -23.90 18.22 -46.39
C PRO A 141 -23.96 16.71 -46.65
N ALA A 142 -24.91 16.37 -47.52
CA ALA A 142 -25.16 15.07 -48.11
C ALA A 142 -23.99 14.56 -49.00
N PRO A 143 -24.02 13.28 -49.41
CA PRO A 143 -22.85 12.42 -49.59
C PRO A 143 -22.31 12.39 -51.03
N SER A 144 -21.09 11.89 -51.19
CA SER A 144 -20.59 11.39 -52.48
C SER A 144 -20.52 9.86 -52.46
N THR A 145 -21.44 9.30 -53.23
CA THR A 145 -21.51 7.93 -53.72
C THR A 145 -20.26 7.56 -54.52
N THR A 146 -19.81 6.30 -54.46
CA THR A 146 -19.54 5.51 -55.68
C THR A 146 -19.78 4.03 -55.39
N SER A 147 -20.69 3.48 -56.17
CA SER A 147 -21.11 2.08 -56.22
C SER A 147 -20.13 1.21 -57.01
N THR A 148 -20.02 -0.06 -56.64
CA THR A 148 -20.16 -1.15 -57.63
C THR A 148 -20.59 -2.44 -56.92
N MET A 149 -21.83 -2.87 -57.18
CA MET A 149 -22.32 -4.24 -56.97
C MET A 149 -21.97 -5.11 -58.23
N PRO A 150 -22.51 -6.33 -58.41
CA PRO A 150 -22.17 -7.57 -57.71
C PRO A 150 -21.93 -8.72 -58.72
N ALA A 151 -21.52 -9.89 -58.25
CA ALA A 151 -21.76 -11.13 -59.01
C ALA A 151 -22.23 -12.24 -58.08
N SER A 152 -23.48 -12.63 -58.34
CA SER A 152 -24.21 -13.78 -57.83
C SER A 152 -23.67 -15.07 -58.46
N SER A 153 -23.68 -16.20 -57.75
CA SER A 153 -24.53 -17.35 -58.11
C SER A 153 -24.16 -18.67 -57.42
N THR A 154 -25.24 -19.38 -57.08
CA THR A 154 -25.46 -20.85 -57.13
C THR A 154 -24.90 -21.79 -56.06
N THR A 155 -25.83 -22.10 -55.14
CA THR A 155 -26.26 -23.42 -54.66
C THR A 155 -26.00 -24.61 -55.62
N THR A 156 -25.51 -25.74 -55.10
CA THR A 156 -26.00 -27.08 -55.49
C THR A 156 -25.77 -28.12 -54.38
N THR A 157 -26.74 -29.02 -54.30
CA THR A 157 -27.09 -30.02 -53.29
C THR A 157 -26.65 -31.45 -53.66
N VAL A 158 -26.18 -32.24 -52.66
CA VAL A 158 -26.62 -33.64 -52.32
C VAL A 158 -26.21 -34.79 -53.31
N PRO A 159 -26.23 -36.13 -53.01
CA PRO A 159 -26.05 -36.97 -51.79
C PRO A 159 -25.11 -38.22 -51.93
N SER A 160 -24.92 -38.93 -50.80
CA SER A 160 -24.89 -40.40 -50.55
C SER A 160 -23.96 -41.37 -51.32
N THR A 161 -23.25 -42.27 -50.60
CA THR A 161 -23.63 -43.70 -50.38
C THR A 161 -22.50 -44.60 -49.82
N THR A 162 -22.80 -45.23 -48.68
CA THR A 162 -22.70 -46.68 -48.31
C THR A 162 -21.39 -47.50 -48.22
N THR A 163 -21.24 -48.14 -47.04
CA THR A 163 -20.78 -49.52 -46.71
C THR A 163 -19.34 -49.99 -47.01
N THR A 164 -18.69 -50.64 -46.02
CA THR A 164 -18.67 -52.12 -45.88
C THR A 164 -17.88 -52.57 -44.62
N ASN A 165 -18.43 -53.56 -43.92
CA ASN A 165 -17.91 -54.27 -42.74
C ASN A 165 -16.69 -55.15 -43.04
N THR A 166 -15.86 -55.44 -42.03
CA THR A 166 -15.23 -56.78 -41.93
C THR A 166 -15.04 -57.21 -40.47
N THR A 167 -15.67 -58.32 -40.12
CA THR A 167 -15.54 -59.12 -38.90
C THR A 167 -14.34 -60.08 -38.98
N VAL A 168 -13.66 -60.35 -37.86
CA VAL A 168 -12.91 -61.60 -37.64
C VAL A 168 -13.16 -62.07 -36.21
N ALA A 169 -13.45 -63.36 -36.07
CA ALA A 169 -13.86 -64.06 -34.85
C ALA A 169 -12.74 -64.94 -34.26
N ALA A 170 -12.72 -64.99 -32.92
CA ALA A 170 -12.62 -66.14 -32.00
C ALA A 170 -11.53 -67.24 -32.16
N SER A 171 -10.83 -67.53 -31.04
CA SER A 171 -10.76 -68.87 -30.37
C SER A 171 -10.15 -68.69 -28.95
N THR A 172 -10.87 -68.90 -27.83
CA THR A 172 -11.16 -70.11 -27.01
C THR A 172 -10.19 -70.45 -25.85
N THR A 173 -10.77 -70.43 -24.63
CA THR A 173 -10.60 -71.29 -23.43
C THR A 173 -9.29 -71.36 -22.63
N SER A 174 -9.36 -71.06 -21.32
CA SER A 174 -9.32 -72.07 -20.23
C SER A 174 -9.79 -71.49 -18.88
N ILE A 175 -10.28 -72.36 -18.01
CA ILE A 175 -10.99 -72.12 -16.74
C ILE A 175 -10.06 -72.46 -15.56
N ALA A 176 -10.05 -71.68 -14.48
CA ALA A 176 -10.00 -72.18 -13.09
C ALA A 176 -10.32 -71.07 -12.07
N PRO A 177 -10.92 -71.39 -10.91
CA PRO A 177 -11.72 -70.47 -10.10
C PRO A 177 -11.05 -70.09 -8.76
N THR A 178 -11.53 -69.02 -8.11
CA THR A 178 -12.04 -68.97 -6.72
C THR A 178 -11.88 -67.61 -6.06
N THR A 179 -12.96 -67.23 -5.35
CA THR A 179 -13.05 -66.27 -4.24
C THR A 179 -12.90 -64.78 -4.54
N SER A 180 -13.92 -64.19 -5.17
CA SER A 180 -14.28 -62.79 -4.92
C SER A 180 -15.33 -62.74 -3.81
N THR A 181 -14.98 -62.16 -2.66
CA THR A 181 -15.94 -61.64 -1.70
C THR A 181 -16.85 -60.65 -2.40
N THR A 182 -18.10 -61.06 -2.62
CA THR A 182 -19.15 -60.19 -3.15
C THR A 182 -19.55 -59.23 -2.05
N SER A 183 -18.92 -58.05 -1.98
CA SER A 183 -19.59 -56.87 -1.46
C SER A 183 -20.57 -56.43 -2.53
N THR A 184 -21.85 -56.73 -2.33
CA THR A 184 -22.94 -56.08 -3.07
C THR A 184 -22.97 -54.61 -2.67
N THR A 185 -22.12 -53.78 -3.27
CA THR A 185 -22.48 -52.38 -3.47
C THR A 185 -23.49 -52.37 -4.60
N LEU A 186 -24.72 -51.93 -4.29
CA LEU A 186 -25.68 -51.53 -5.30
C LEU A 186 -25.02 -50.38 -6.09
N ALA A 187 -24.37 -50.69 -7.21
CA ALA A 187 -23.84 -49.66 -8.10
C ALA A 187 -25.03 -49.06 -8.84
N CYS A 188 -25.44 -47.84 -8.47
CA CYS A 188 -26.42 -47.10 -9.27
C CYS A 188 -25.78 -46.75 -10.62
N ALA A 189 -26.24 -47.36 -11.70
CA ALA A 189 -25.79 -46.99 -13.05
C ALA A 189 -26.23 -45.56 -13.37
N GLY A 190 -25.27 -44.62 -13.51
CA GLY A 190 -25.55 -43.20 -13.79
C GLY A 190 -25.00 -42.22 -12.76
N GLU A 191 -24.29 -42.70 -11.73
CA GLU A 191 -23.53 -41.84 -10.80
C GLU A 191 -22.55 -40.93 -11.55
N GLY A 192 -22.42 -39.68 -11.09
CA GLY A 192 -21.57 -38.65 -11.68
C GLY A 192 -22.15 -37.91 -12.89
N ALA A 193 -23.29 -38.37 -13.44
CA ALA A 193 -23.96 -37.71 -14.55
C ALA A 193 -24.46 -36.31 -14.13
N PRO A 194 -24.36 -35.28 -15.00
CA PRO A 194 -24.86 -33.96 -14.69
C PRO A 194 -26.39 -33.99 -14.56
N CYS A 195 -26.92 -33.35 -13.52
CA CYS A 195 -28.36 -33.28 -13.25
C CYS A 195 -28.86 -31.85 -13.01
N GLY A 196 -27.98 -30.88 -13.16
CA GLY A 196 -28.28 -29.45 -13.12
C GLY A 196 -27.14 -28.65 -13.74
N ALA A 197 -27.20 -27.33 -13.60
CA ALA A 197 -26.19 -26.45 -14.16
C ALA A 197 -24.82 -26.61 -13.49
N ALA A 198 -23.79 -26.22 -14.24
CA ALA A 198 -22.45 -25.97 -13.72
C ALA A 198 -22.14 -24.47 -13.90
N LEU A 199 -21.63 -23.84 -12.85
CA LEU A 199 -21.31 -22.41 -12.80
C LEU A 199 -20.12 -22.20 -11.87
N ASP A 200 -19.04 -21.58 -12.35
CA ASP A 200 -17.89 -21.14 -11.55
C ASP A 200 -17.29 -22.22 -10.63
N GLY A 201 -17.31 -23.47 -11.08
CA GLY A 201 -16.84 -24.66 -10.37
C GLY A 201 -17.91 -25.37 -9.52
N CYS A 202 -19.03 -24.72 -9.27
CA CYS A 202 -20.20 -25.30 -8.64
C CYS A 202 -20.98 -26.12 -9.66
N THR A 203 -21.51 -27.27 -9.26
CA THR A 203 -22.21 -28.17 -10.20
C THR A 203 -23.22 -29.02 -9.46
N ALA A 204 -24.20 -29.54 -10.18
CA ALA A 204 -25.08 -30.60 -9.70
C ALA A 204 -24.86 -31.93 -10.45
N ARG A 205 -24.64 -33.03 -9.73
CA ARG A 205 -24.44 -34.38 -10.29
C ARG A 205 -25.29 -35.42 -9.58
N MET A 206 -25.63 -36.49 -10.29
CA MET A 206 -26.32 -37.64 -9.72
C MET A 206 -25.37 -38.41 -8.80
N VAL A 207 -25.81 -38.71 -7.59
CA VAL A 207 -25.12 -39.56 -6.62
C VAL A 207 -26.02 -40.69 -6.14
N CYS A 208 -25.43 -41.85 -5.89
CA CYS A 208 -26.15 -43.01 -5.37
C CYS A 208 -26.30 -42.86 -3.85
N VAL A 209 -27.52 -42.60 -3.38
CA VAL A 209 -27.85 -42.53 -1.94
C VAL A 209 -28.84 -43.65 -1.66
N ASP A 210 -28.47 -44.59 -0.80
CA ASP A 210 -29.29 -45.75 -0.41
C ASP A 210 -29.88 -46.55 -1.60
N GLY A 211 -29.12 -46.66 -2.70
CA GLY A 211 -29.52 -47.39 -3.90
C GLY A 211 -30.43 -46.62 -4.86
N ALA A 212 -30.71 -45.34 -4.61
CA ALA A 212 -31.41 -44.44 -5.51
C ALA A 212 -30.47 -43.33 -6.02
N LEU A 213 -30.59 -43.00 -7.32
CA LEU A 213 -29.89 -41.84 -7.87
C LEU A 213 -30.61 -40.56 -7.45
N VAL A 214 -29.91 -39.70 -6.70
CA VAL A 214 -30.38 -38.40 -6.25
C VAL A 214 -29.48 -37.32 -6.84
N CYS A 215 -30.08 -36.26 -7.37
CA CYS A 215 -29.32 -35.10 -7.81
C CYS A 215 -28.80 -34.34 -6.59
N ARG A 216 -27.51 -34.04 -6.51
CA ARG A 216 -26.93 -33.15 -5.49
C ARG A 216 -26.08 -32.08 -6.13
N GLY A 217 -26.05 -30.89 -5.55
CA GLY A 217 -25.15 -29.83 -5.98
C GLY A 217 -24.61 -28.98 -4.83
N THR A 218 -23.86 -27.94 -5.20
CA THR A 218 -23.12 -27.07 -4.28
C THR A 218 -23.60 -25.62 -4.27
N PHE A 219 -24.89 -25.42 -4.60
CA PHE A 219 -25.55 -24.12 -4.56
C PHE A 219 -26.24 -23.92 -3.20
N VAL A 220 -25.98 -22.77 -2.57
CA VAL A 220 -26.55 -22.44 -1.26
C VAL A 220 -27.28 -21.09 -1.30
N ALA A 221 -28.34 -20.96 -0.52
CA ALA A 221 -29.15 -19.76 -0.36
C ALA A 221 -29.64 -19.67 1.10
N PRO A 222 -29.80 -18.47 1.69
CA PRO A 222 -30.43 -18.39 3.00
C PRO A 222 -31.93 -18.76 2.92
N PRO A 223 -32.56 -19.14 4.04
CA PRO A 223 -34.01 -19.31 4.11
C PRO A 223 -34.76 -18.03 3.69
N PRO A 224 -35.94 -18.14 3.04
CA PRO A 224 -36.70 -19.36 2.81
C PRO A 224 -36.34 -20.11 1.51
N LEU A 225 -35.42 -19.59 0.69
CA LEU A 225 -35.08 -20.22 -0.59
C LEU A 225 -34.23 -21.48 -0.39
N GLY A 226 -33.24 -21.40 0.51
CA GLY A 226 -32.49 -22.57 0.94
C GLY A 226 -33.21 -23.35 2.03
N ASP A 227 -33.14 -24.67 1.94
CA ASP A 227 -33.67 -25.61 2.93
C ASP A 227 -32.65 -26.74 3.18
N PRO A 228 -32.48 -27.24 4.43
CA PRO A 228 -31.59 -28.36 4.70
C PRO A 228 -31.93 -29.65 3.92
N ALA A 229 -33.20 -29.85 3.55
CA ALA A 229 -33.67 -30.99 2.80
C ALA A 229 -33.45 -30.85 1.29
N ASN A 230 -33.06 -29.67 0.81
CA ASN A 230 -32.83 -29.44 -0.60
C ASN A 230 -31.55 -30.14 -1.10
N PRO A 231 -31.50 -30.53 -2.38
CA PRO A 231 -30.34 -31.20 -2.97
C PRO A 231 -29.11 -30.29 -3.17
N GLY A 232 -29.23 -28.98 -3.05
CA GLY A 232 -28.14 -28.04 -3.34
C GLY A 232 -28.02 -27.68 -4.82
N THR A 233 -29.12 -27.72 -5.57
CA THR A 233 -29.17 -27.26 -6.97
C THR A 233 -29.59 -25.79 -7.04
N GLN A 234 -29.39 -25.12 -8.18
CA GLN A 234 -29.86 -23.73 -8.36
C GLN A 234 -31.37 -23.54 -8.07
N ALA A 235 -32.20 -24.54 -8.41
CA ALA A 235 -33.64 -24.49 -8.21
C ALA A 235 -34.09 -24.90 -6.79
N ALA A 236 -33.24 -25.64 -6.08
CA ALA A 236 -33.46 -26.08 -4.72
C ALA A 236 -32.10 -26.07 -3.98
N PRO A 237 -31.63 -24.89 -3.55
CA PRO A 237 -30.34 -24.71 -2.92
C PRO A 237 -30.36 -25.13 -1.45
N LEU A 238 -29.21 -25.46 -0.88
CA LEU A 238 -29.06 -25.76 0.54
C LEU A 238 -29.12 -24.47 1.38
N SER A 239 -29.54 -24.59 2.64
CA SER A 239 -29.67 -23.43 3.54
C SER A 239 -28.37 -22.94 4.19
N THR A 240 -27.29 -23.73 4.16
CA THR A 240 -26.02 -23.42 4.85
C THR A 240 -24.80 -23.70 3.96
N LEU A 241 -23.73 -22.94 4.20
CA LEU A 241 -22.42 -23.12 3.56
C LEU A 241 -21.79 -24.44 3.96
N GLY A 242 -21.89 -24.83 5.25
CA GLY A 242 -21.38 -26.10 5.74
C GLY A 242 -21.97 -27.31 4.99
N ALA A 243 -23.29 -27.31 4.76
CA ALA A 243 -23.92 -28.37 3.96
C ALA A 243 -23.47 -28.33 2.49
N GLY A 244 -23.21 -27.15 1.94
CA GLY A 244 -22.61 -26.98 0.61
C GLY A 244 -21.22 -27.60 0.52
N ILE A 245 -20.38 -27.41 1.54
CA ILE A 245 -19.04 -28.00 1.64
C ILE A 245 -19.13 -29.53 1.73
N GLU A 246 -20.04 -30.07 2.54
CA GLU A 246 -20.25 -31.51 2.65
C GLU A 246 -20.68 -32.13 1.30
N ASN A 247 -21.61 -31.47 0.61
CA ASN A 247 -22.00 -31.87 -0.74
C ASN A 247 -20.81 -31.78 -1.71
N ALA A 248 -20.01 -30.72 -1.65
CA ALA A 248 -18.85 -30.56 -2.53
C ALA A 248 -17.83 -31.70 -2.34
N ALA A 249 -17.53 -32.03 -1.08
CA ALA A 249 -16.65 -33.15 -0.73
C ALA A 249 -17.20 -34.49 -1.23
N GLY A 250 -18.49 -34.76 -1.01
CA GLY A 250 -19.14 -35.99 -1.47
C GLY A 250 -19.20 -36.13 -2.99
N LEU A 251 -19.25 -35.02 -3.72
CA LEU A 251 -19.29 -34.98 -5.18
C LEU A 251 -17.88 -34.96 -5.81
N GLY A 252 -16.83 -34.75 -5.03
CA GLY A 252 -15.48 -34.53 -5.54
C GLY A 252 -15.37 -33.25 -6.38
N VAL A 253 -16.07 -32.18 -5.97
CA VAL A 253 -16.07 -30.88 -6.65
C VAL A 253 -15.46 -29.82 -5.75
N HIS A 254 -14.96 -28.75 -6.35
CA HIS A 254 -14.03 -27.83 -5.71
C HIS A 254 -14.61 -26.44 -5.39
N ALA A 255 -15.94 -26.26 -5.45
CA ALA A 255 -16.54 -24.97 -5.16
C ALA A 255 -17.98 -25.04 -4.61
N VAL A 256 -18.31 -24.07 -3.76
CA VAL A 256 -19.65 -23.74 -3.26
C VAL A 256 -20.02 -22.32 -3.69
N CYS A 257 -21.19 -22.17 -4.31
CA CYS A 257 -21.70 -20.90 -4.82
C CYS A 257 -22.84 -20.44 -3.93
N ALA A 258 -22.63 -19.30 -3.29
CA ALA A 258 -23.53 -18.76 -2.29
C ALA A 258 -24.26 -17.54 -2.81
N CYS A 259 -25.59 -17.60 -2.82
CA CYS A 259 -26.38 -16.45 -3.19
C CYS A 259 -26.39 -15.38 -2.10
N ALA A 260 -26.87 -14.18 -2.44
CA ALA A 260 -26.92 -13.05 -1.54
C ALA A 260 -27.75 -13.33 -0.28
N GLY A 261 -27.33 -12.72 0.82
CA GLY A 261 -27.98 -12.79 2.12
C GLY A 261 -27.06 -13.34 3.20
N GLU A 262 -27.62 -13.57 4.39
CA GLU A 262 -26.85 -13.81 5.61
C GLU A 262 -26.87 -15.28 6.03
N TYR A 263 -25.69 -15.83 6.26
CA TYR A 263 -25.44 -17.18 6.75
C TYR A 263 -24.86 -17.10 8.17
N VAL A 264 -25.65 -17.48 9.17
CA VAL A 264 -25.20 -17.50 10.56
C VAL A 264 -24.91 -18.95 10.96
N GLU A 265 -23.64 -19.33 10.96
CA GLU A 265 -23.21 -20.71 11.24
C GLU A 265 -21.75 -20.77 11.72
N ASP A 266 -21.40 -21.83 12.47
CA ASP A 266 -20.03 -22.08 12.88
C ASP A 266 -19.24 -22.75 11.74
N LEU A 267 -18.82 -21.95 10.77
CA LEU A 267 -18.23 -22.43 9.52
C LEU A 267 -16.76 -22.85 9.70
N THR A 268 -16.44 -24.05 9.21
CA THR A 268 -15.06 -24.52 9.02
C THR A 268 -14.82 -24.82 7.55
N VAL A 269 -13.81 -24.19 6.98
CA VAL A 269 -13.42 -24.35 5.57
C VAL A 269 -12.72 -25.70 5.36
N ALA A 270 -12.98 -26.34 4.22
CA ALA A 270 -12.36 -27.60 3.85
C ALA A 270 -11.31 -27.42 2.74
N GLU A 271 -10.29 -28.28 2.76
CA GLU A 271 -9.25 -28.27 1.74
C GLU A 271 -9.78 -28.64 0.35
N GLY A 272 -9.30 -27.92 -0.66
CA GLY A 272 -9.70 -28.08 -2.06
C GLY A 272 -11.13 -27.64 -2.40
N ILE A 273 -11.86 -26.97 -1.49
CA ILE A 273 -13.24 -26.51 -1.72
C ILE A 273 -13.33 -24.99 -1.52
N SER A 274 -13.39 -24.25 -2.62
CA SER A 274 -13.51 -22.79 -2.62
C SER A 274 -14.93 -22.31 -2.30
N LEU A 275 -15.04 -21.21 -1.57
CA LEU A 275 -16.30 -20.53 -1.29
C LEU A 275 -16.41 -19.25 -2.11
N ARG A 276 -17.51 -19.10 -2.86
CA ARG A 276 -17.75 -17.94 -3.72
C ARG A 276 -19.07 -17.28 -3.33
N GLY A 277 -19.00 -16.05 -2.81
CA GLY A 277 -20.16 -15.19 -2.61
C GLY A 277 -20.45 -14.33 -3.83
N GLY A 278 -21.55 -13.56 -3.76
CA GLY A 278 -21.87 -12.56 -4.77
C GLY A 278 -22.94 -12.97 -5.77
N TYR A 279 -23.69 -14.05 -5.56
CA TYR A 279 -24.66 -14.51 -6.56
C TYR A 279 -26.07 -13.97 -6.31
N ASP A 280 -26.76 -13.53 -7.37
CA ASP A 280 -28.21 -13.30 -7.30
C ASP A 280 -28.96 -14.62 -7.05
N CYS A 281 -29.88 -14.63 -6.09
CA CYS A 281 -30.58 -15.87 -5.70
C CYS A 281 -31.56 -16.40 -6.77
N ASN A 282 -31.92 -15.60 -7.78
CA ASN A 282 -32.86 -16.03 -8.83
C ASN A 282 -32.13 -16.42 -10.12
N THR A 283 -31.20 -15.57 -10.54
CA THR A 283 -30.51 -15.65 -11.83
C THR A 283 -29.13 -16.28 -11.72
N TRP A 284 -28.58 -16.38 -10.51
CA TRP A 284 -27.22 -16.87 -10.24
C TRP A 284 -26.15 -16.13 -11.04
N THR A 285 -26.39 -14.86 -11.39
CA THR A 285 -25.35 -13.97 -11.91
C THR A 285 -24.47 -13.51 -10.76
N ARG A 286 -23.16 -13.49 -10.97
CA ARG A 286 -22.20 -13.12 -9.93
C ARG A 286 -21.81 -11.65 -10.03
N ASP A 287 -22.15 -10.88 -9.00
CA ASP A 287 -21.66 -9.54 -8.74
C ASP A 287 -21.56 -9.35 -7.21
N PRO A 288 -20.37 -9.51 -6.62
CA PRO A 288 -20.16 -9.37 -5.19
C PRO A 288 -20.46 -7.99 -4.61
N THR A 289 -20.52 -6.96 -5.46
CA THR A 289 -20.80 -5.58 -5.02
C THR A 289 -22.30 -5.35 -4.80
N THR A 290 -23.14 -5.94 -5.66
CA THR A 290 -24.60 -5.79 -5.59
C THR A 290 -25.28 -6.92 -4.81
N HIS A 291 -24.73 -8.13 -4.86
CA HIS A 291 -25.33 -9.34 -4.28
C HIS A 291 -24.54 -9.82 -3.05
N VAL A 292 -24.55 -9.04 -1.97
CA VAL A 292 -23.72 -9.31 -0.78
C VAL A 292 -24.05 -10.67 -0.14
N THR A 293 -23.05 -11.55 -0.03
CA THR A 293 -23.10 -12.80 0.74
C THR A 293 -22.43 -12.59 2.10
N GLY A 294 -23.21 -12.52 3.16
CA GLY A 294 -22.75 -12.34 4.54
C GLY A 294 -22.58 -13.66 5.28
N VAL A 295 -21.49 -13.82 6.03
CA VAL A 295 -21.21 -14.99 6.87
C VAL A 295 -20.87 -14.53 8.27
N THR A 296 -21.73 -14.83 9.23
CA THR A 296 -21.51 -14.54 10.65
C THR A 296 -21.07 -15.80 11.38
N GLY A 297 -19.81 -15.82 11.84
CA GLY A 297 -19.28 -16.85 12.73
C GLY A 297 -19.69 -16.56 14.19
N PRO A 298 -20.51 -17.42 14.83
CA PRO A 298 -20.98 -17.18 16.20
C PRO A 298 -19.93 -17.51 17.27
N SER A 299 -18.88 -18.26 16.94
CA SER A 299 -17.79 -18.60 17.84
C SER A 299 -16.79 -17.44 17.97
N SER A 300 -15.96 -17.47 19.02
CA SER A 300 -14.89 -16.47 19.21
C SER A 300 -13.83 -16.49 18.11
N ASP A 301 -13.71 -17.61 17.38
CA ASP A 301 -12.75 -17.75 16.28
C ASP A 301 -13.34 -17.36 14.92
N GLY A 302 -14.63 -17.01 14.88
CA GLY A 302 -15.35 -16.65 13.66
C GLY A 302 -15.38 -17.79 12.65
N VAL A 303 -15.13 -17.46 11.37
CA VAL A 303 -14.94 -18.46 10.32
C VAL A 303 -13.56 -19.09 10.45
N LYS A 304 -13.46 -20.42 10.40
CA LYS A 304 -12.22 -21.17 10.67
C LYS A 304 -11.63 -21.76 9.40
N ILE A 305 -10.34 -21.49 9.16
CA ILE A 305 -9.52 -22.18 8.14
C ILE A 305 -8.47 -23.02 8.89
N PRO A 306 -8.68 -24.34 8.98
CA PRO A 306 -7.82 -25.23 9.75
C PRO A 306 -6.54 -25.62 9.01
N SER A 307 -5.63 -26.26 9.73
CA SER A 307 -4.35 -26.76 9.20
C SER A 307 -4.57 -27.69 8.00
N GLY A 308 -3.68 -27.59 7.01
CA GLY A 308 -3.73 -28.42 5.80
C GLY A 308 -4.56 -27.83 4.66
N VAL A 309 -5.24 -26.70 4.90
CA VAL A 309 -5.82 -25.91 3.80
C VAL A 309 -4.71 -25.20 3.03
N THR A 310 -4.71 -25.33 1.71
CA THR A 310 -3.68 -24.81 0.79
C THR A 310 -4.28 -23.82 -0.21
N ALA A 311 -3.44 -23.34 -1.14
CA ALA A 311 -3.85 -22.42 -2.20
C ALA A 311 -4.85 -23.04 -3.20
N ALA A 312 -5.12 -24.35 -3.10
CA ALA A 312 -6.22 -25.00 -3.81
C ALA A 312 -7.60 -24.50 -3.33
N THR A 313 -7.69 -23.95 -2.12
CA THR A 313 -8.90 -23.36 -1.56
C THR A 313 -8.85 -21.84 -1.59
N SER A 314 -9.96 -21.23 -2.04
CA SER A 314 -10.14 -19.79 -2.02
C SER A 314 -11.45 -19.36 -1.36
N LEU A 315 -11.42 -18.25 -0.63
CA LEU A 315 -12.62 -17.51 -0.21
C LEU A 315 -12.70 -16.23 -1.04
N ASP A 316 -13.81 -16.03 -1.76
CA ASP A 316 -13.95 -14.97 -2.76
C ASP A 316 -15.31 -14.24 -2.65
N GLY A 317 -15.27 -12.92 -2.46
CA GLY A 317 -16.47 -12.06 -2.52
C GLY A 317 -17.44 -12.26 -1.35
N LEU A 318 -16.91 -12.54 -0.15
CA LEU A 318 -17.70 -12.73 1.06
C LEU A 318 -17.58 -11.53 2.02
N THR A 319 -18.67 -11.23 2.71
CA THR A 319 -18.66 -10.35 3.89
C THR A 319 -18.64 -11.21 5.15
N ILE A 320 -17.52 -11.30 5.84
CA ILE A 320 -17.34 -12.12 7.05
C ILE A 320 -17.46 -11.24 8.30
N ARG A 321 -18.30 -11.67 9.23
CA ARG A 321 -18.59 -10.96 10.48
C ARG A 321 -18.27 -11.84 11.68
N GLY A 322 -17.52 -11.29 12.62
CA GLY A 322 -17.35 -11.90 13.93
C GLY A 322 -18.50 -11.50 14.85
N ALA A 323 -19.11 -12.46 15.54
CA ALA A 323 -20.17 -12.15 16.49
C ALA A 323 -19.69 -11.37 17.72
N GLY A 324 -18.35 -11.31 17.94
CA GLY A 324 -17.76 -10.89 19.21
C GLY A 324 -18.14 -11.90 20.29
N GLY A 325 -17.19 -12.69 20.76
CA GLY A 325 -17.48 -13.81 21.66
C GLY A 325 -18.35 -13.34 22.84
N LEU A 326 -19.57 -13.88 22.98
CA LEU A 326 -20.54 -13.43 23.99
C LEU A 326 -20.03 -13.52 25.44
N PHE A 327 -18.84 -14.11 25.66
CA PHE A 327 -18.15 -14.25 26.94
C PHE A 327 -16.61 -14.33 26.79
N SER A 328 -16.03 -13.85 25.68
CA SER A 328 -14.59 -13.96 25.44
C SER A 328 -13.91 -12.59 25.44
N ASP A 329 -12.78 -12.49 26.12
CA ASP A 329 -11.92 -11.30 26.10
C ASP A 329 -11.20 -11.14 24.74
N VAL A 330 -11.16 -12.19 23.92
CA VAL A 330 -10.54 -12.21 22.59
C VAL A 330 -11.52 -12.74 21.55
N SER A 331 -11.65 -12.07 20.40
CA SER A 331 -12.42 -12.56 19.25
C SER A 331 -11.75 -12.28 17.92
N SER A 332 -12.07 -13.12 16.93
CA SER A 332 -11.69 -12.98 15.53
C SER A 332 -12.91 -13.15 14.62
N ALA A 333 -12.98 -12.41 13.51
CA ALA A 333 -14.00 -12.68 12.47
C ALA A 333 -13.58 -13.81 11.52
N LEU A 334 -12.29 -13.90 11.20
CA LEU A 334 -11.71 -14.95 10.38
C LEU A 334 -10.39 -15.42 10.98
N THR A 335 -10.27 -16.73 11.21
CA THR A 335 -9.06 -17.35 11.77
C THR A 335 -8.44 -18.34 10.78
N VAL A 336 -7.16 -18.19 10.51
CA VAL A 336 -6.34 -19.08 9.67
C VAL A 336 -5.28 -19.72 10.57
N THR A 337 -5.29 -21.05 10.69
CA THR A 337 -4.32 -21.79 11.52
C THR A 337 -3.51 -22.75 10.65
N ASP A 338 -2.19 -22.55 10.59
CA ASP A 338 -1.26 -23.43 9.85
C ASP A 338 -1.70 -23.74 8.40
N ALA A 339 -2.20 -22.72 7.69
CA ALA A 339 -2.85 -22.87 6.39
C ALA A 339 -2.51 -21.74 5.40
N SER A 340 -2.47 -22.07 4.11
CA SER A 340 -2.08 -21.14 3.04
C SER A 340 -3.17 -20.96 1.96
N PRO A 341 -4.42 -20.59 2.32
CA PRO A 341 -5.49 -20.32 1.35
C PRO A 341 -5.25 -19.06 0.50
N ILE A 342 -6.11 -18.88 -0.51
CA ILE A 342 -6.29 -17.60 -1.19
C ILE A 342 -7.51 -16.86 -0.60
N LEU A 343 -7.31 -15.67 -0.07
CA LEU A 343 -8.37 -14.79 0.43
C LEU A 343 -8.52 -13.62 -0.55
N LYS A 344 -9.69 -13.50 -1.19
CA LYS A 344 -9.89 -12.55 -2.29
C LYS A 344 -11.19 -11.75 -2.13
N ASP A 345 -11.12 -10.43 -2.36
CA ASP A 345 -12.30 -9.56 -2.41
C ASP A 345 -13.19 -9.71 -1.15
N LEU A 346 -12.56 -9.88 0.01
CA LEU A 346 -13.27 -10.10 1.28
C LEU A 346 -13.54 -8.78 1.99
N THR A 347 -14.70 -8.68 2.65
CA THR A 347 -14.95 -7.66 3.68
C THR A 347 -15.05 -8.35 5.02
N VAL A 348 -14.09 -8.14 5.91
CA VAL A 348 -14.00 -8.83 7.19
C VAL A 348 -14.11 -7.82 8.33
N THR A 349 -15.06 -8.01 9.24
CA THR A 349 -15.23 -7.13 10.40
C THR A 349 -15.59 -7.94 11.63
N ASP A 350 -14.75 -7.86 12.66
CA ASP A 350 -15.09 -8.39 13.99
C ASP A 350 -15.81 -7.34 14.85
N GLY A 351 -16.56 -7.80 15.84
CA GLY A 351 -17.20 -6.95 16.84
C GLY A 351 -18.56 -6.37 16.43
N VAL A 352 -19.25 -6.98 15.46
CA VAL A 352 -20.51 -6.46 14.88
C VAL A 352 -21.69 -6.54 15.86
N TYR A 353 -21.78 -7.61 16.65
CA TYR A 353 -22.89 -7.81 17.60
C TYR A 353 -22.49 -7.49 19.05
N MET A 354 -21.33 -7.98 19.48
CA MET A 354 -20.70 -7.66 20.76
C MET A 354 -19.23 -7.30 20.52
N ARG A 355 -18.61 -6.57 21.45
CA ARG A 355 -17.20 -6.17 21.31
C ARG A 355 -16.34 -6.82 22.38
N ALA A 356 -15.36 -7.60 21.97
CA ALA A 356 -14.36 -8.18 22.88
C ALA A 356 -13.38 -7.09 23.38
N GLN A 357 -12.60 -7.40 24.42
CA GLN A 357 -11.48 -6.54 24.83
C GLN A 357 -10.39 -6.54 23.77
N THR A 358 -10.11 -7.69 23.15
CA THR A 358 -9.19 -7.83 22.03
C THR A 358 -9.94 -8.35 20.81
N SER A 359 -9.90 -7.64 19.70
CA SER A 359 -10.67 -7.94 18.49
C SER A 359 -9.74 -8.02 17.29
N TYR A 360 -9.87 -9.10 16.50
CA TYR A 360 -9.12 -9.35 15.29
C TYR A 360 -10.06 -9.41 14.07
N GLY A 361 -9.81 -8.61 13.04
CA GLY A 361 -10.51 -8.84 11.76
C GLY A 361 -10.11 -10.20 11.18
N LEU A 362 -8.82 -10.37 10.92
CA LEU A 362 -8.19 -11.60 10.47
C LEU A 362 -7.04 -11.99 11.42
N HIS A 363 -7.07 -13.22 11.95
CA HIS A 363 -5.95 -13.79 12.72
C HIS A 363 -5.31 -14.94 11.94
N ILE A 364 -4.05 -14.77 11.56
CA ILE A 364 -3.23 -15.80 10.91
C ILE A 364 -2.23 -16.28 11.94
N ARG A 365 -2.40 -17.52 12.39
CA ARG A 365 -1.57 -18.11 13.43
C ARG A 365 -0.85 -19.35 12.95
N GLN A 366 0.45 -19.36 13.19
CA GLN A 366 1.31 -20.51 13.02
C GLN A 366 1.52 -21.21 14.37
N THR A 367 1.26 -22.52 14.42
CA THR A 367 1.58 -23.39 15.55
C THR A 367 2.56 -24.50 15.17
N GLY A 368 2.72 -24.80 13.88
CA GLY A 368 3.66 -25.78 13.33
C GLY A 368 5.04 -25.21 12.98
N GLY A 369 5.96 -26.08 12.53
CA GLY A 369 7.37 -25.71 12.27
C GLY A 369 7.70 -25.07 10.91
N SER A 370 6.73 -24.94 10.00
CA SER A 370 6.94 -24.29 8.68
C SER A 370 5.89 -23.21 8.46
N PRO A 371 6.28 -21.95 8.23
CA PRO A 371 5.35 -20.82 8.26
C PRO A 371 4.28 -20.97 7.18
N ALA A 372 3.03 -20.74 7.57
CA ALA A 372 1.93 -20.62 6.64
C ALA A 372 2.09 -19.37 5.77
N SER A 373 1.72 -19.45 4.49
CA SER A 373 1.85 -18.37 3.51
C SER A 373 0.54 -18.13 2.75
N PRO A 374 -0.55 -17.69 3.44
CA PRO A 374 -1.77 -17.34 2.75
C PRO A 374 -1.56 -16.14 1.82
N THR A 375 -2.27 -16.16 0.69
CA THR A 375 -2.28 -15.07 -0.27
C THR A 375 -3.55 -14.25 -0.09
N ILE A 376 -3.42 -12.95 0.10
CA ILE A 376 -4.51 -12.03 0.41
C ILE A 376 -4.52 -10.94 -0.66
N VAL A 377 -5.59 -10.90 -1.44
CA VAL A 377 -5.72 -10.02 -2.61
C VAL A 377 -7.00 -9.22 -2.51
N ASN A 378 -6.85 -7.90 -2.57
CA ASN A 378 -7.94 -6.96 -2.34
C ASN A 378 -8.57 -7.16 -0.94
N GLY A 379 -9.66 -6.44 -0.70
CA GLY A 379 -10.48 -6.63 0.50
C GLY A 379 -10.19 -5.63 1.61
N THR A 380 -11.12 -5.60 2.56
CA THR A 380 -11.13 -4.69 3.70
C THR A 380 -11.25 -5.46 4.99
N TYR A 381 -10.33 -5.24 5.92
CA TYR A 381 -10.25 -5.92 7.21
C TYR A 381 -10.37 -4.90 8.34
N ARG A 382 -11.25 -5.18 9.31
CA ARG A 382 -11.56 -4.26 10.41
C ARG A 382 -11.69 -5.00 11.73
N ALA A 383 -11.22 -4.37 12.80
CA ALA A 383 -11.53 -4.75 14.18
C ALA A 383 -12.39 -3.70 14.87
N GLN A 384 -13.21 -4.14 15.83
CA GLN A 384 -14.07 -3.26 16.64
C GLN A 384 -13.97 -3.65 18.12
N PRO A 385 -12.87 -3.28 18.80
CA PRO A 385 -12.72 -3.56 20.22
C PRO A 385 -13.71 -2.76 21.07
N SER A 386 -13.93 -3.24 22.29
CA SER A 386 -14.65 -2.48 23.32
C SER A 386 -13.80 -1.32 23.86
N ALA A 387 -14.43 -0.43 24.64
CA ALA A 387 -13.76 0.72 25.25
C ALA A 387 -12.51 0.29 26.04
N GLY A 388 -11.37 0.93 25.79
CA GLY A 388 -10.11 0.58 26.44
C GLY A 388 -9.45 -0.73 25.97
N GLY A 389 -10.06 -1.41 25.01
CA GLY A 389 -9.55 -2.66 24.43
C GLY A 389 -8.46 -2.47 23.35
N THR A 390 -8.10 -3.56 22.68
CA THR A 390 -7.12 -3.62 21.59
C THR A 390 -7.79 -4.11 20.30
N GLY A 391 -7.76 -3.31 19.26
CA GLY A 391 -8.26 -3.68 17.93
C GLY A 391 -7.11 -3.91 16.97
N ILE A 392 -7.12 -5.05 16.26
CA ILE A 392 -6.13 -5.37 15.23
C ILE A 392 -6.86 -5.82 13.97
N ALA A 393 -6.70 -5.11 12.84
CA ALA A 393 -7.39 -5.52 11.62
C ALA A 393 -6.85 -6.87 11.10
N ILE A 394 -5.53 -7.01 11.03
CA ILE A 394 -4.87 -8.26 10.65
C ILE A 394 -3.76 -8.57 11.64
N PHE A 395 -3.83 -9.73 12.29
CA PHE A 395 -2.77 -10.22 13.15
C PHE A 395 -2.06 -11.41 12.49
N ILE A 396 -0.75 -11.25 12.24
CA ILE A 396 0.15 -12.26 11.69
C ILE A 396 1.06 -12.75 12.82
N GLU A 397 0.95 -14.03 13.16
CA GLU A 397 1.67 -14.67 14.26
C GLU A 397 2.47 -15.87 13.72
N GLY A 398 3.77 -15.69 13.48
CA GLY A 398 4.70 -16.72 13.00
C GLY A 398 4.52 -17.14 11.53
N ALA A 399 3.78 -16.37 10.73
CA ALA A 399 3.43 -16.69 9.34
C ALA A 399 4.04 -15.71 8.34
N SER A 400 4.03 -16.09 7.05
CA SER A 400 4.66 -15.36 5.95
C SER A 400 3.66 -15.09 4.81
N PRO A 401 2.58 -14.32 5.04
CA PRO A 401 1.59 -14.04 4.01
C PRO A 401 2.05 -13.05 2.93
N THR A 402 1.37 -13.09 1.79
CA THR A 402 1.44 -12.04 0.76
C THR A 402 0.14 -11.24 0.76
N LEU A 403 0.25 -9.93 0.94
CA LEU A 403 -0.86 -8.98 0.94
C LEU A 403 -0.72 -8.03 -0.26
N THR A 404 -1.73 -8.00 -1.11
CA THR A 404 -1.80 -7.11 -2.27
C THR A 404 -3.10 -6.32 -2.29
N ASN A 405 -3.01 -5.00 -2.36
CA ASN A 405 -4.16 -4.09 -2.42
C ASN A 405 -5.13 -4.26 -1.24
N VAL A 406 -4.58 -4.45 -0.04
CA VAL A 406 -5.37 -4.70 1.17
C VAL A 406 -5.65 -3.40 1.89
N VAL A 407 -6.89 -3.23 2.37
CA VAL A 407 -7.26 -2.15 3.27
C VAL A 407 -7.48 -2.71 4.68
N ALA A 408 -6.83 -2.13 5.68
CA ALA A 408 -6.87 -2.60 7.06
C ALA A 408 -7.12 -1.44 8.04
N TYR A 409 -8.06 -1.62 8.98
CA TYR A 409 -8.36 -0.67 10.05
C TYR A 409 -8.39 -1.34 11.42
N GLY A 410 -7.42 -1.02 12.28
CA GLY A 410 -7.39 -1.54 13.66
C GLY A 410 -8.57 -1.11 14.52
N ALA A 411 -9.12 0.07 14.24
CA ALA A 411 -10.41 0.54 14.76
C ALA A 411 -11.06 1.49 13.73
N PRO A 412 -12.39 1.66 13.75
CA PRO A 412 -13.04 2.69 12.96
C PRO A 412 -12.52 4.10 13.31
N THR A 413 -12.41 4.97 12.31
CA THR A 413 -11.90 6.34 12.46
C THR A 413 -12.85 7.26 13.25
N ASP A 414 -14.12 6.87 13.36
CA ASP A 414 -15.21 7.55 14.06
C ASP A 414 -15.74 6.74 15.26
N ALA A 415 -15.03 5.67 15.67
CA ALA A 415 -15.52 4.78 16.69
C ALA A 415 -15.68 5.50 18.03
N TYR A 416 -16.85 5.38 18.66
CA TYR A 416 -17.01 5.70 20.08
C TYR A 416 -17.74 4.56 20.79
N PRO A 417 -17.27 4.09 21.96
CA PRO A 417 -16.02 4.47 22.63
C PRO A 417 -14.76 3.90 21.95
N ASN A 418 -13.65 4.63 22.06
CA ASN A 418 -12.34 4.23 21.52
C ASN A 418 -11.71 3.06 22.29
N GLY A 419 -11.04 2.17 21.56
CA GLY A 419 -10.08 1.23 22.15
C GLY A 419 -8.86 1.97 22.73
N ALA A 420 -8.10 1.32 23.62
CA ALA A 420 -6.81 1.85 24.06
C ALA A 420 -5.76 1.73 22.97
N THR A 421 -5.78 0.63 22.22
CA THR A 421 -4.82 0.32 21.16
C THR A 421 -5.54 -0.02 19.85
N ALA A 422 -5.08 0.55 18.74
CA ALA A 422 -5.63 0.27 17.41
C ALA A 422 -4.50 0.05 16.39
N VAL A 423 -4.46 -1.14 15.76
CA VAL A 423 -3.38 -1.56 14.87
C VAL A 423 -3.93 -2.06 13.53
N GLY A 424 -3.47 -1.51 12.42
CA GLY A 424 -3.85 -2.00 11.09
C GLY A 424 -3.34 -3.44 10.89
N ILE A 425 -2.02 -3.61 10.92
CA ILE A 425 -1.35 -4.92 10.88
C ILE A 425 -0.47 -5.11 12.10
N ARG A 426 -0.73 -6.14 12.91
CA ARG A 426 0.22 -6.63 13.91
C ARG A 426 0.98 -7.80 13.30
N CYS A 427 2.30 -7.76 13.39
CA CYS A 427 3.18 -8.84 12.98
C CYS A 427 4.07 -9.27 14.15
N THR A 428 4.10 -10.56 14.45
CA THR A 428 5.07 -11.17 15.35
C THR A 428 5.72 -12.33 14.60
N ASP A 429 7.05 -12.32 14.49
CA ASP A 429 7.83 -13.35 13.79
C ASP A 429 7.36 -13.60 12.35
N CYS A 430 7.03 -12.52 11.61
CA CYS A 430 6.44 -12.60 10.27
C CYS A 430 7.47 -12.58 9.12
N SER A 431 8.60 -13.27 9.31
CA SER A 431 9.66 -13.36 8.30
C SER A 431 9.10 -13.70 6.91
N GLY A 432 9.59 -13.05 5.86
CA GLY A 432 9.15 -13.28 4.47
C GLY A 432 7.77 -12.73 4.08
N THR A 433 7.07 -12.03 4.99
CA THR A 433 5.80 -11.36 4.65
C THR A 433 6.00 -10.27 3.61
N THR A 434 5.10 -10.18 2.63
CA THR A 434 5.15 -9.14 1.59
C THR A 434 3.86 -8.32 1.58
N ILE A 435 3.96 -6.99 1.63
CA ILE A 435 2.82 -6.06 1.61
C ILE A 435 3.03 -5.07 0.46
N SER A 436 2.08 -5.02 -0.47
CA SER A 436 2.15 -4.15 -1.65
C SER A 436 0.78 -3.60 -1.96
N HIS A 437 0.68 -2.33 -2.35
CA HIS A 437 -0.57 -1.65 -2.64
C HIS A 437 -1.59 -1.66 -1.47
N GLY A 438 -2.29 -0.54 -1.27
CA GLY A 438 -3.39 -0.46 -0.32
C GLY A 438 -3.09 0.35 0.93
N GLY A 439 -4.02 0.26 1.88
CA GLY A 439 -4.20 1.25 2.93
C GLY A 439 -4.30 0.67 4.32
N ILE A 440 -3.23 0.82 5.09
CA ILE A 440 -3.10 0.19 6.40
C ILE A 440 -3.13 1.26 7.48
N VAL A 441 -4.20 1.26 8.26
CA VAL A 441 -4.50 2.32 9.22
C VAL A 441 -4.72 1.75 10.61
N GLY A 442 -4.08 2.34 11.62
CA GLY A 442 -4.30 1.99 13.01
C GLY A 442 -5.75 2.27 13.45
N GLY A 443 -6.23 3.49 13.20
CA GLY A 443 -7.56 3.93 13.59
C GLY A 443 -7.59 4.67 14.93
N SER A 444 -8.78 5.07 15.38
CA SER A 444 -8.93 5.88 16.60
C SER A 444 -8.61 5.09 17.88
N ALA A 445 -7.82 5.68 18.77
CA ALA A 445 -7.38 5.05 20.01
C ALA A 445 -7.24 6.07 21.17
N THR A 446 -7.06 5.60 22.41
CA THR A 446 -6.79 6.48 23.56
C THR A 446 -5.34 6.46 24.03
N SER A 447 -4.53 5.47 23.63
CA SER A 447 -3.13 5.34 24.06
C SER A 447 -2.16 5.07 22.92
N MET A 448 -2.50 4.18 21.99
CA MET A 448 -1.61 3.83 20.90
C MET A 448 -2.36 3.55 19.61
N SER A 449 -1.89 4.11 18.51
CA SER A 449 -2.35 3.76 17.18
C SER A 449 -1.18 3.46 16.26
N ALA A 450 -1.24 2.38 15.49
CA ALA A 450 -0.17 2.01 14.57
C ALA A 450 -0.73 1.52 13.24
N GLY A 451 -0.23 2.03 12.11
CA GLY A 451 -0.51 1.42 10.80
C GLY A 451 -0.01 -0.03 10.80
N ILE A 452 1.28 -0.22 11.01
CA ILE A 452 1.88 -1.54 11.23
C ILE A 452 2.72 -1.56 12.51
N TRP A 453 2.60 -2.65 13.26
CA TRP A 453 3.43 -2.96 14.42
C TRP A 453 4.06 -4.35 14.27
N ALA A 454 5.36 -4.39 13.97
CA ALA A 454 6.12 -5.63 13.82
C ALA A 454 7.12 -5.84 14.97
N SER A 455 7.32 -7.08 15.39
CA SER A 455 8.29 -7.48 16.42
C SER A 455 8.80 -8.90 16.18
N GLY A 456 9.89 -9.28 16.83
CA GLY A 456 10.51 -10.61 16.65
C GLY A 456 11.27 -10.71 15.33
N ASP A 457 11.29 -11.88 14.68
CA ASP A 457 11.95 -12.07 13.40
C ASP A 457 11.16 -11.44 12.24
N VAL A 458 11.73 -10.38 11.68
CA VAL A 458 11.18 -9.67 10.51
C VAL A 458 12.05 -9.87 9.27
N THR A 459 12.91 -10.90 9.24
CA THR A 459 13.79 -11.18 8.12
C THR A 459 12.99 -11.37 6.83
N GLY A 460 13.27 -10.55 5.83
CA GLY A 460 12.57 -10.61 4.54
C GLY A 460 11.16 -10.01 4.56
N LEU A 461 10.71 -9.39 5.65
CA LEU A 461 9.52 -8.55 5.62
C LEU A 461 9.74 -7.42 4.62
N SER A 462 8.90 -7.36 3.58
CA SER A 462 8.95 -6.29 2.58
C SER A 462 7.61 -5.57 2.49
N ALA A 463 7.63 -4.25 2.54
CA ALA A 463 6.45 -3.40 2.42
C ALA A 463 6.71 -2.27 1.42
N GLY A 464 5.83 -2.05 0.45
CA GLY A 464 6.10 -1.04 -0.55
C GLY A 464 5.04 -0.87 -1.63
N ASP A 465 5.45 -0.32 -2.77
CA ASP A 465 4.64 -0.20 -4.00
C ASP A 465 3.29 0.47 -3.73
N MET A 466 3.34 1.77 -3.38
CA MET A 466 2.15 2.59 -3.09
C MET A 466 1.33 2.14 -1.88
N THR A 467 1.90 1.34 -0.98
CA THR A 467 1.27 1.07 0.31
C THR A 467 1.39 2.31 1.22
N PHE A 468 0.31 2.64 1.92
CA PHE A 468 0.36 3.64 2.98
C PHE A 468 0.14 3.00 4.36
N PHE A 469 1.02 3.33 5.32
CA PHE A 469 0.96 2.90 6.71
C PHE A 469 0.76 4.11 7.62
N TRP A 470 -0.44 4.24 8.16
CA TRP A 470 -0.84 5.43 8.89
C TRP A 470 -1.31 5.08 10.30
N GLY A 471 -0.71 5.74 11.29
CA GLY A 471 -1.31 5.81 12.62
C GLY A 471 -2.66 6.55 12.55
N GLY A 472 -3.48 6.40 13.57
CA GLY A 472 -4.77 7.08 13.69
C GLY A 472 -4.78 8.18 14.76
N TYR A 473 -5.96 8.74 14.97
CA TYR A 473 -6.24 9.73 16.02
C TYR A 473 -6.06 9.13 17.42
N VAL A 474 -5.29 9.81 18.29
CA VAL A 474 -5.12 9.40 19.70
C VAL A 474 -5.61 10.50 20.63
N SER A 475 -6.68 10.23 21.38
CA SER A 475 -7.39 11.24 22.19
C SER A 475 -6.80 11.50 23.60
N GLY A 476 -5.76 10.76 23.99
CA GLY A 476 -5.13 10.83 25.33
C GLY A 476 -3.62 10.94 25.24
N PRO A 477 -2.90 10.92 26.39
CA PRO A 477 -1.45 10.82 26.39
C PRO A 477 -1.06 9.50 25.73
N GLY A 478 -0.45 9.58 24.56
CA GLY A 478 -0.31 8.43 23.70
C GLY A 478 0.54 8.71 22.47
N THR A 479 0.79 7.65 21.69
CA THR A 479 1.64 7.72 20.51
C THR A 479 0.94 7.16 19.28
N SER A 480 1.02 7.90 18.17
CA SER A 480 0.61 7.45 16.86
C SER A 480 1.83 7.07 16.03
N TYR A 481 1.83 5.90 15.42
CA TYR A 481 2.90 5.38 14.59
C TYR A 481 2.39 5.08 13.18
N GLY A 482 3.11 5.49 12.15
CA GLY A 482 2.90 4.90 10.82
C GLY A 482 3.37 3.47 10.82
N THR A 483 4.67 3.31 11.07
CA THR A 483 5.35 2.01 11.23
C THR A 483 6.08 1.95 12.56
N LEU A 484 5.84 0.87 13.31
CA LEU A 484 6.56 0.55 14.54
C LEU A 484 7.22 -0.81 14.42
N LEU A 485 8.56 -0.83 14.40
CA LEU A 485 9.37 -2.03 14.49
C LEU A 485 9.97 -2.11 15.89
N ASP A 486 9.39 -2.93 16.76
CA ASP A 486 9.74 -2.95 18.17
C ASP A 486 10.43 -4.26 18.58
N GLY A 487 11.68 -4.15 19.06
CA GLY A 487 12.47 -5.29 19.52
C GLY A 487 12.68 -6.35 18.44
N CYS A 488 12.75 -5.95 17.18
CA CYS A 488 12.86 -6.83 16.04
C CYS A 488 14.29 -7.35 15.81
N ILE A 489 14.39 -8.42 15.04
CA ILE A 489 15.63 -8.96 14.50
C ILE A 489 15.48 -9.19 12.99
N GLY A 490 16.60 -9.17 12.28
CA GLY A 490 16.61 -9.42 10.84
C GLY A 490 16.49 -8.15 10.01
N ALA A 491 16.56 -8.32 8.69
CA ALA A 491 16.46 -7.23 7.73
C ALA A 491 15.05 -7.16 7.13
N SER A 492 14.48 -5.97 7.11
CA SER A 492 13.21 -5.66 6.43
C SER A 492 13.42 -4.55 5.39
N THR A 493 12.57 -4.51 4.37
CA THR A 493 12.68 -3.54 3.25
C THR A 493 11.40 -2.76 3.09
N TRP A 494 11.53 -1.44 2.99
CA TRP A 494 10.44 -0.49 2.86
C TRP A 494 10.71 0.38 1.64
N SER A 495 9.85 0.35 0.62
CA SER A 495 10.11 1.06 -0.63
C SER A 495 8.87 1.68 -1.26
N VAL A 496 8.95 2.94 -1.71
CA VAL A 496 7.79 3.60 -2.36
C VAL A 496 6.55 3.58 -1.45
N ALA A 497 6.78 3.72 -0.14
CA ALA A 497 5.73 3.70 0.87
C ALA A 497 5.48 5.10 1.44
N SER A 498 4.23 5.37 1.83
CA SER A 498 3.89 6.51 2.67
C SER A 498 3.73 6.04 4.12
N LEU A 499 4.55 6.57 5.01
CA LEU A 499 4.68 6.15 6.40
C LEU A 499 4.38 7.35 7.29
N GLY A 500 3.21 7.39 7.90
CA GLY A 500 2.75 8.60 8.58
C GLY A 500 1.63 8.37 9.57
N PHE A 501 0.78 9.38 9.73
CA PHE A 501 -0.28 9.44 10.73
C PHE A 501 -1.45 10.22 10.14
N PHE A 502 -2.66 10.01 10.64
CA PHE A 502 -3.85 10.75 10.21
C PHE A 502 -3.88 12.21 10.66
N HIS A 503 -4.30 13.08 9.74
CA HIS A 503 -4.69 14.47 9.99
C HIS A 503 -5.65 14.58 11.19
N ASP A 504 -5.50 15.64 11.98
CA ASP A 504 -6.22 15.92 13.25
C ASP A 504 -5.83 15.07 14.48
N SER A 505 -4.78 14.25 14.42
CA SER A 505 -4.29 13.55 15.62
C SER A 505 -3.75 14.54 16.67
N VAL A 506 -4.39 14.60 17.84
CA VAL A 506 -3.89 15.32 19.03
C VAL A 506 -2.98 14.44 19.91
N ALA A 507 -2.41 13.37 19.34
CA ALA A 507 -1.51 12.49 20.07
C ALA A 507 -0.38 13.31 20.70
N SER A 508 0.03 12.93 21.91
CA SER A 508 1.20 13.58 22.53
C SER A 508 2.45 13.39 21.67
N ASN A 509 2.57 12.22 21.05
CA ASN A 509 3.67 11.87 20.17
C ASN A 509 3.14 11.31 18.83
N SER A 510 3.70 11.73 17.70
CA SER A 510 3.44 11.11 16.39
C SER A 510 4.75 10.84 15.67
N ILE A 511 4.91 9.60 15.18
CA ILE A 511 6.14 9.10 14.60
C ILE A 511 5.83 8.36 13.29
N GLY A 512 6.38 8.82 12.16
CA GLY A 512 6.14 8.19 10.86
C GLY A 512 6.72 6.78 10.78
N PHE A 513 8.00 6.64 11.12
CA PHE A 513 8.70 5.35 11.19
C PHE A 513 9.56 5.25 12.45
N SER A 514 9.29 4.23 13.26
CA SER A 514 10.05 3.91 14.48
C SER A 514 10.66 2.53 14.39
N ALA A 515 11.94 2.39 14.74
CA ALA A 515 12.60 1.10 14.84
C ALA A 515 13.49 0.99 16.09
N SER A 516 13.42 -0.15 16.79
CA SER A 516 14.22 -0.43 17.97
C SER A 516 14.92 -1.80 17.91
N GLY A 517 16.12 -1.86 18.53
CA GLY A 517 16.88 -3.10 18.71
C GLY A 517 18.09 -3.26 17.78
N ALA A 518 19.23 -3.64 18.34
CA ALA A 518 20.53 -3.72 17.64
C ALA A 518 20.57 -4.71 16.46
N SER A 519 19.66 -5.69 16.45
CA SER A 519 19.55 -6.68 15.37
C SER A 519 18.44 -6.36 14.38
N CYS A 520 17.68 -5.28 14.58
CA CYS A 520 16.66 -4.84 13.64
C CYS A 520 17.29 -3.94 12.57
N ARG A 521 17.34 -4.42 11.33
CA ARG A 521 18.07 -3.77 10.24
C ARG A 521 17.12 -3.34 9.11
N PRO A 522 16.20 -2.39 9.35
CA PRO A 522 15.31 -1.92 8.30
C PRO A 522 16.08 -1.11 7.26
N THR A 523 15.72 -1.33 5.99
CA THR A 523 16.13 -0.49 4.86
C THR A 523 14.90 0.22 4.31
N VAL A 524 14.93 1.54 4.31
CA VAL A 524 13.86 2.40 3.81
C VAL A 524 14.37 3.16 2.60
N THR A 525 13.68 3.08 1.47
CA THR A 525 14.11 3.72 0.23
C THR A 525 12.95 4.35 -0.53
N ALA A 526 13.19 5.45 -1.25
CA ALA A 526 12.19 6.09 -2.11
C ALA A 526 10.83 6.32 -1.42
N SER A 527 10.83 6.58 -0.11
CA SER A 527 9.61 6.63 0.72
C SER A 527 9.35 8.04 1.25
N LEU A 528 8.10 8.29 1.62
CA LEU A 528 7.69 9.50 2.33
C LEU A 528 7.42 9.15 3.78
N LEU A 529 8.19 9.74 4.69
CA LEU A 529 8.01 9.58 6.14
C LEU A 529 7.49 10.91 6.67
N VAL A 530 6.39 10.88 7.43
CA VAL A 530 5.76 12.09 7.97
C VAL A 530 5.50 11.95 9.46
N GLY A 531 5.87 12.97 10.23
CA GLY A 531 5.73 13.00 11.68
C GLY A 531 4.33 13.34 12.20
N CYS A 532 3.94 14.61 12.23
CA CYS A 532 2.66 15.07 12.79
C CYS A 532 2.07 16.30 12.07
N GLU A 533 0.83 16.66 12.37
CA GLU A 533 0.23 17.96 12.00
C GLU A 533 0.23 18.89 13.22
N LEU A 534 -0.28 18.40 14.35
CA LEU A 534 -0.32 19.13 15.62
C LEU A 534 -0.04 18.16 16.77
N ALA A 535 1.18 18.15 17.31
CA ALA A 535 1.51 17.31 18.46
C ALA A 535 2.56 17.94 19.37
N GLY A 536 2.69 17.38 20.58
CA GLY A 536 3.80 17.73 21.48
C GLY A 536 5.15 17.26 20.93
N TYR A 537 5.17 16.09 20.29
CA TYR A 537 6.37 15.47 19.74
C TYR A 537 6.13 14.90 18.35
N CYS A 538 6.97 15.26 17.39
CA CYS A 538 6.84 14.88 15.99
C CYS A 538 8.17 14.38 15.46
N ALA A 539 8.17 13.17 14.91
CA ALA A 539 9.36 12.61 14.26
C ALA A 539 9.00 11.90 12.95
N ALA A 540 9.64 12.24 11.83
CA ALA A 540 9.44 11.45 10.61
C ALA A 540 10.12 10.08 10.73
N LEU A 541 11.37 10.06 11.22
CA LEU A 541 12.15 8.86 11.50
C LEU A 541 12.67 8.85 12.95
N GLN A 542 12.55 7.72 13.63
CA GLN A 542 13.20 7.47 14.91
C GLN A 542 13.80 6.06 14.95
N CYS A 543 15.11 5.97 15.13
CA CYS A 543 15.82 4.70 15.27
C CYS A 543 16.59 4.68 16.58
N THR A 544 16.22 3.76 17.48
CA THR A 544 16.83 3.62 18.81
C THR A 544 17.54 2.27 18.91
N GLY A 545 18.87 2.29 18.84
CA GLY A 545 19.70 1.09 18.74
C GLY A 545 19.57 0.31 17.42
N ALA A 546 18.54 0.55 16.62
CA ALA A 546 18.34 -0.09 15.32
C ALA A 546 19.20 0.58 14.23
N PRO A 547 20.11 -0.15 13.56
CA PRO A 547 20.95 0.38 12.48
C PRO A 547 20.16 0.58 11.16
N CYS A 548 19.19 1.49 11.18
CA CYS A 548 18.37 1.87 10.03
C CYS A 548 19.22 2.38 8.86
N THR A 549 18.88 1.94 7.65
CA THR A 549 19.40 2.50 6.40
C THR A 549 18.29 3.22 5.67
N VAL A 550 18.40 4.53 5.46
CA VAL A 550 17.37 5.34 4.81
C VAL A 550 17.95 6.09 3.63
N THR A 551 17.45 5.83 2.41
CA THR A 551 17.94 6.49 1.22
C THR A 551 16.86 7.02 0.29
N ASP A 552 17.20 8.02 -0.52
CA ASP A 552 16.35 8.50 -1.62
C ASP A 552 14.93 8.88 -1.15
N SER A 553 14.77 9.24 0.12
CA SER A 553 13.48 9.41 0.78
C SER A 553 13.24 10.86 1.20
N THR A 554 11.98 11.21 1.44
CA THR A 554 11.58 12.49 2.03
C THR A 554 11.11 12.25 3.45
N LEU A 555 11.73 12.94 4.40
CA LEU A 555 11.44 12.88 5.82
C LEU A 555 10.97 14.26 6.25
N ASP A 556 9.68 14.39 6.58
CA ASP A 556 9.12 15.65 7.05
C ASP A 556 8.54 15.49 8.45
N ALA A 557 9.11 16.19 9.42
CA ALA A 557 8.64 16.13 10.79
C ALA A 557 7.19 16.64 10.92
N THR A 558 6.81 17.61 10.08
CA THR A 558 5.47 18.21 10.08
C THR A 558 4.81 18.05 8.72
N PHE A 559 3.53 17.68 8.68
CA PHE A 559 2.85 17.30 7.44
C PHE A 559 2.72 18.44 6.42
N ASP A 560 2.47 19.66 6.88
CA ASP A 560 2.32 20.83 6.01
C ASP A 560 2.83 22.13 6.65
N ALA A 561 2.63 23.24 5.94
CA ALA A 561 3.08 24.56 6.37
C ALA A 561 2.29 25.14 7.55
N SER A 562 1.09 24.62 7.85
CA SER A 562 0.28 24.99 9.02
C SER A 562 0.54 24.11 10.24
N ALA A 563 1.12 22.95 10.04
CA ALA A 563 1.48 22.01 11.09
C ALA A 563 2.63 22.57 11.95
N HIS A 564 2.54 22.40 13.27
CA HIS A 564 3.55 22.89 14.24
C HIS A 564 3.70 21.92 15.42
N ALA A 565 4.91 21.83 15.99
CA ALA A 565 5.21 20.98 17.14
C ALA A 565 6.04 21.70 18.22
N VAL A 566 5.99 21.21 19.47
CA VAL A 566 6.92 21.64 20.54
C VAL A 566 8.29 21.01 20.32
N ASN A 567 8.30 19.69 20.06
CA ASN A 567 9.51 18.93 19.72
C ASN A 567 9.35 18.34 18.33
N SER A 568 10.22 18.72 17.40
CA SER A 568 10.12 18.36 15.99
C SER A 568 11.44 17.83 15.44
N TYR A 569 11.41 16.64 14.85
CA TYR A 569 12.60 15.97 14.33
C TYR A 569 12.38 15.39 12.94
N GLY A 570 13.20 15.75 11.97
CA GLY A 570 13.19 15.07 10.67
C GLY A 570 13.66 13.62 10.82
N ALA A 571 14.80 13.43 11.49
CA ALA A 571 15.30 12.11 11.86
C ALA A 571 15.95 12.11 13.25
N ARG A 572 15.74 11.04 14.01
CA ARG A 572 16.44 10.79 15.28
C ARG A 572 17.20 9.47 15.25
N CYS A 573 18.48 9.54 15.54
CA CYS A 573 19.40 8.42 15.62
C CYS A 573 19.93 8.31 17.05
N LEU A 574 19.34 7.40 17.83
CA LEU A 574 19.55 7.31 19.27
C LEU A 574 20.25 5.99 19.63
N GLU A 575 21.18 6.03 20.58
CA GLU A 575 21.75 4.84 21.24
C GLU A 575 22.32 3.79 20.27
N GLY A 576 23.10 4.22 19.28
CA GLY A 576 23.63 3.34 18.22
C GLY A 576 22.66 3.09 17.07
N GLY A 577 21.51 3.78 17.06
CA GLY A 577 20.56 3.76 15.96
C GLY A 577 21.08 4.48 14.71
N CYS A 578 20.47 4.17 13.57
CA CYS A 578 20.89 4.58 12.22
C CYS A 578 22.29 4.11 11.83
N ALA A 579 22.39 3.41 10.70
CA ALA A 579 23.67 3.11 10.05
C ALA A 579 23.99 4.15 8.97
N PHE A 580 23.00 4.48 8.13
CA PHE A 580 23.23 5.26 6.92
C PHE A 580 21.99 6.08 6.57
N LEU A 581 22.17 7.39 6.37
CA LEU A 581 21.16 8.26 5.75
C LEU A 581 21.79 8.91 4.52
N ALA A 582 21.25 8.64 3.34
CA ALA A 582 21.81 9.23 2.12
C ALA A 582 20.80 9.63 1.05
N ARG A 583 21.10 10.74 0.35
CA ARG A 583 20.24 11.26 -0.75
C ARG A 583 18.81 11.53 -0.31
N ASN A 584 18.61 11.87 0.96
CA ASN A 584 17.29 12.22 1.48
C ASN A 584 17.07 13.73 1.47
N THR A 585 15.80 14.12 1.43
CA THR A 585 15.36 15.46 1.83
C THR A 585 14.77 15.34 3.23
N ILE A 586 15.34 16.06 4.20
CA ILE A 586 14.99 15.95 5.62
C ILE A 586 14.63 17.34 6.13
N SER A 587 13.42 17.48 6.68
CA SER A 587 12.88 18.73 7.22
C SER A 587 12.57 18.57 8.71
N ALA A 588 13.07 19.49 9.53
CA ALA A 588 12.66 19.64 10.92
C ALA A 588 11.22 20.16 11.06
N GLY A 589 10.60 20.64 9.99
CA GLY A 589 9.26 21.19 10.01
C GLY A 589 9.15 22.53 10.75
N ASN A 590 7.92 22.88 11.14
CA ASN A 590 7.69 24.09 11.92
C ASN A 590 7.63 23.80 13.42
N VAL A 591 8.14 24.74 14.21
CA VAL A 591 8.22 24.65 15.67
C VAL A 591 7.54 25.85 16.31
N TYR A 592 6.88 25.61 17.45
CA TYR A 592 6.27 26.65 18.28
C TYR A 592 6.66 26.49 19.75
N GLU A 593 6.69 27.60 20.49
CA GLU A 593 6.96 27.58 21.94
C GLU A 593 5.65 27.36 22.70
N SER A 594 5.62 26.36 23.57
CA SER A 594 4.58 26.27 24.59
C SER A 594 5.05 27.04 25.84
N HIS A 595 4.13 27.64 26.59
CA HIS A 595 4.45 28.40 27.81
C HIS A 595 5.02 27.53 28.96
N LEU A 596 5.17 26.21 28.75
CA LEU A 596 5.60 25.26 29.76
C LEU A 596 6.95 24.59 29.46
N GLU A 597 7.39 24.53 28.20
CA GLU A 597 8.62 23.82 27.81
C GLU A 597 9.33 24.53 26.65
N PRO A 598 10.68 24.64 26.67
CA PRO A 598 11.44 25.15 25.55
C PRO A 598 11.29 24.22 24.34
N ALA A 599 11.17 24.82 23.15
CA ALA A 599 10.97 24.05 21.94
C ALA A 599 12.28 23.42 21.44
N GLU A 600 12.20 22.22 20.85
CA GLU A 600 13.30 21.57 20.14
C GLU A 600 12.91 21.34 18.67
N GLY A 601 13.75 21.81 17.75
CA GLY A 601 13.54 21.69 16.32
C GLY A 601 14.83 21.27 15.64
N ILE A 602 14.92 20.01 15.22
CA ILE A 602 16.17 19.47 14.69
C ILE A 602 15.91 18.68 13.41
N GLY A 603 16.59 19.02 12.31
CA GLY A 603 16.48 18.26 11.06
C GLY A 603 16.94 16.81 11.26
N VAL A 604 18.16 16.62 11.75
CA VAL A 604 18.71 15.32 12.15
C VAL A 604 19.33 15.43 13.54
N ASP A 605 18.79 14.68 14.51
CA ASP A 605 19.30 14.56 15.87
C ASP A 605 20.04 13.23 16.03
N VAL A 606 21.32 13.30 16.39
CA VAL A 606 22.16 12.13 16.64
C VAL A 606 22.65 12.16 18.08
N GLU A 607 22.23 11.16 18.87
CA GLU A 607 22.66 11.04 20.27
C GLU A 607 23.16 9.63 20.60
N GLY A 608 24.47 9.51 20.88
CA GLY A 608 25.10 8.23 21.18
C GLY A 608 25.11 7.25 20.00
N ALA A 609 24.94 7.77 18.79
CA ALA A 609 24.97 7.03 17.54
C ALA A 609 26.06 7.58 16.60
N SER A 610 26.41 6.85 15.54
CA SER A 610 27.45 7.25 14.59
C SER A 610 27.09 6.88 13.15
N PRO A 611 25.94 7.37 12.62
CA PRO A 611 25.57 7.13 11.23
C PRO A 611 26.55 7.80 10.26
N THR A 612 26.58 7.29 9.04
CA THR A 612 27.09 8.07 7.90
C THR A 612 25.93 8.86 7.29
N LEU A 613 26.09 10.18 7.17
CA LEU A 613 25.16 11.10 6.52
C LEU A 613 25.80 11.55 5.19
N ASP A 614 25.28 11.08 4.06
CA ASP A 614 25.86 11.37 2.74
C ASP A 614 24.86 11.97 1.75
N ALA A 615 25.20 13.10 1.14
CA ALA A 615 24.41 13.69 0.04
C ALA A 615 22.93 14.00 0.39
N ASN A 616 22.63 14.31 1.65
CA ASN A 616 21.30 14.74 2.07
C ASN A 616 21.10 16.25 1.91
N VAL A 617 19.85 16.66 1.76
CA VAL A 617 19.39 18.03 2.01
C VAL A 617 18.72 18.04 3.38
N ILE A 618 19.25 18.82 4.32
CA ILE A 618 18.77 18.86 5.70
C ILE A 618 18.39 20.29 6.06
N ASP A 619 17.11 20.49 6.35
CA ASP A 619 16.53 21.78 6.70
C ASP A 619 16.23 21.83 8.20
N GLY A 620 16.78 22.86 8.85
CA GLY A 620 16.43 23.22 10.22
C GLY A 620 15.01 23.77 10.34
N PRO A 621 14.55 24.03 11.57
CA PRO A 621 13.16 24.35 11.84
C PRO A 621 12.76 25.75 11.36
N SER A 622 11.48 25.88 11.00
CA SER A 622 10.84 27.18 10.79
C SER A 622 10.06 27.60 12.04
N CYS A 623 10.09 28.89 12.39
CA CYS A 623 9.42 29.40 13.59
C CYS A 623 8.43 30.54 13.26
N PRO A 624 7.30 30.23 12.59
CA PRO A 624 6.38 31.25 12.08
C PRO A 624 5.72 32.10 13.19
N SER A 625 5.54 31.55 14.39
CA SER A 625 4.97 32.27 15.55
C SER A 625 6.00 33.06 16.37
N GLY A 626 7.29 32.98 16.02
CA GLY A 626 8.38 33.43 16.88
C GLY A 626 8.59 32.54 18.11
N LEU A 627 9.82 32.51 18.62
CA LEU A 627 10.21 31.83 19.87
C LEU A 627 10.97 32.85 20.74
N PHE A 628 10.72 32.85 22.04
CA PHE A 628 11.23 33.84 22.99
C PHE A 628 12.10 33.24 24.12
N GLY A 629 12.28 31.91 24.15
CA GLY A 629 13.11 31.18 25.12
C GLY A 629 14.38 30.52 24.59
N SER A 630 15.07 29.78 25.47
CA SER A 630 16.27 28.96 25.16
C SER A 630 15.87 27.67 24.44
N SER A 631 15.61 27.76 23.14
CA SER A 631 15.24 26.61 22.30
C SER A 631 16.47 25.95 21.66
N THR A 632 16.39 24.65 21.38
CA THR A 632 17.45 23.95 20.62
C THR A 632 17.01 23.81 19.17
N LEU A 633 17.63 24.59 18.29
CA LEU A 633 17.20 24.71 16.89
C LEU A 633 18.40 24.45 15.97
N ALA A 634 18.36 23.32 15.26
CA ALA A 634 19.48 22.90 14.41
C ALA A 634 19.03 22.24 13.10
N ALA A 635 19.84 22.33 12.04
CA ALA A 635 19.67 21.40 10.92
C ALA A 635 20.22 20.01 11.30
N LEU A 636 21.39 19.96 11.94
CA LEU A 636 22.03 18.73 12.42
C LEU A 636 22.59 18.93 13.82
N GLN A 637 22.24 18.03 14.74
CA GLN A 637 22.79 17.98 16.08
C GLN A 637 23.56 16.67 16.31
N LEU A 638 24.81 16.76 16.76
CA LEU A 638 25.65 15.60 17.08
C LEU A 638 26.04 15.61 18.56
N ARG A 639 25.59 14.59 19.30
CA ARG A 639 25.85 14.40 20.73
C ARG A 639 26.52 13.04 20.97
N GLY A 640 27.79 13.04 21.37
CA GLY A 640 28.56 11.80 21.61
C GLY A 640 28.63 10.89 20.37
N SER A 641 29.12 11.46 19.26
CA SER A 641 29.07 10.82 17.94
C SER A 641 30.43 10.81 17.21
N LEU A 642 30.64 9.74 16.42
CA LEU A 642 31.71 9.58 15.44
C LEU A 642 31.22 9.70 13.98
N SER A 643 30.04 10.30 13.77
CA SER A 643 29.42 10.37 12.44
C SER A 643 30.36 10.88 11.35
N LEU A 644 30.28 10.26 10.18
CA LEU A 644 30.82 10.79 8.94
C LEU A 644 29.70 11.59 8.25
N VAL A 645 29.88 12.90 8.17
CA VAL A 645 28.93 13.82 7.55
C VAL A 645 29.57 14.36 6.28
N THR A 646 29.09 13.92 5.12
CA THR A 646 29.72 14.28 3.85
C THR A 646 28.76 14.60 2.71
N ASN A 647 29.16 15.53 1.85
CA ASN A 647 28.42 15.94 0.65
C ASN A 647 26.99 16.46 0.91
N ASN A 648 26.65 16.84 2.15
CA ASN A 648 25.31 17.30 2.48
C ASN A 648 25.16 18.81 2.21
N LEU A 649 23.93 19.21 1.91
CA LEU A 649 23.47 20.59 1.99
C LEU A 649 22.66 20.74 3.29
N LEU A 650 23.16 21.52 4.24
CA LEU A 650 22.50 21.79 5.51
C LEU A 650 22.10 23.25 5.58
N ARG A 651 20.83 23.53 5.87
CA ARG A 651 20.29 24.89 5.87
C ARG A 651 19.62 25.19 7.19
N GLY A 652 19.93 26.33 7.79
CA GLY A 652 19.15 26.89 8.89
C GLY A 652 17.77 27.30 8.39
N GLY A 653 16.73 26.95 9.14
CA GLY A 653 15.36 27.34 8.81
C GLY A 653 15.05 28.79 9.23
N PRO A 654 13.98 29.40 8.68
CA PRO A 654 13.55 30.75 9.03
C PRO A 654 13.01 30.78 10.45
N CYS A 655 13.85 31.20 11.40
CA CYS A 655 13.50 31.31 12.81
C CYS A 655 14.06 32.60 13.42
N PRO A 656 13.27 33.44 14.11
CA PRO A 656 13.80 34.64 14.77
C PRO A 656 14.72 34.35 15.97
N ALA A 657 14.62 33.15 16.56
CA ALA A 657 15.44 32.74 17.68
C ALA A 657 16.85 32.34 17.25
N ALA A 658 17.77 32.28 18.22
CA ALA A 658 19.11 31.77 17.98
C ALA A 658 19.02 30.32 17.47
N SER A 659 19.78 30.02 16.41
CA SER A 659 19.77 28.70 15.77
C SER A 659 21.12 28.39 15.15
N GLU A 660 21.33 27.10 14.96
CA GLU A 660 22.58 26.53 14.49
C GLU A 660 22.30 25.75 13.19
N VAL A 661 23.25 25.67 12.26
CA VAL A 661 23.12 24.71 11.16
C VAL A 661 23.64 23.36 11.63
N VAL A 662 24.85 23.33 12.19
CA VAL A 662 25.42 22.13 12.80
C VAL A 662 25.87 22.40 14.23
N GLY A 663 25.33 21.64 15.19
CA GLY A 663 25.74 21.66 16.59
C GLY A 663 26.58 20.44 16.96
N LEU A 664 27.82 20.66 17.39
CA LEU A 664 28.70 19.66 17.98
C LEU A 664 28.69 19.84 19.49
N VAL A 665 27.87 19.04 20.18
CA VAL A 665 27.62 19.24 21.61
C VAL A 665 28.00 18.01 22.39
N LYS A 666 28.77 18.21 23.46
CA LYS A 666 29.10 17.12 24.38
C LYS A 666 27.83 16.55 25.02
N LYS A 667 27.73 15.22 25.10
CA LYS A 667 26.62 14.56 25.79
C LYS A 667 26.72 14.86 27.30
N SER A 668 25.61 15.27 27.91
CA SER A 668 25.56 15.67 29.32
C SER A 668 25.94 14.55 30.29
N ASN A 669 25.68 13.29 29.92
CA ASN A 669 26.02 12.08 30.69
C ASN A 669 26.52 10.95 29.76
N GLY A 670 27.74 10.44 29.95
CA GLY A 670 28.27 9.29 29.19
C GLY A 670 29.78 9.33 28.92
N ALA A 671 30.31 8.29 28.29
CA ALA A 671 31.70 8.29 27.81
C ALA A 671 31.85 9.24 26.61
N ASP A 672 32.76 10.20 26.72
CA ASP A 672 33.01 11.25 25.73
C ASP A 672 33.66 10.69 24.46
N VAL A 673 32.84 10.41 23.45
CA VAL A 673 33.33 10.16 22.09
C VAL A 673 32.62 11.12 21.13
N LEU A 674 33.01 12.39 21.16
CA LEU A 674 32.59 13.40 20.17
C LEU A 674 33.78 13.71 19.25
N ALA A 675 33.85 13.00 18.14
CA ALA A 675 34.89 13.15 17.13
C ALA A 675 34.35 12.93 15.70
N PRO A 676 33.33 13.69 15.27
CA PRO A 676 32.74 13.53 13.94
C PRO A 676 33.69 14.04 12.84
N THR A 677 33.49 13.53 11.63
CA THR A 677 34.16 14.05 10.43
C THR A 677 33.14 14.77 9.56
N LEU A 678 33.31 16.07 9.37
CA LEU A 678 32.53 16.90 8.46
C LEU A 678 33.38 17.17 7.22
N GLU A 679 32.99 16.60 6.08
CA GLU A 679 33.77 16.71 4.84
C GLU A 679 32.92 17.04 3.61
N ASN A 680 33.29 18.08 2.84
CA ASN A 680 32.61 18.46 1.59
C ASN A 680 31.13 18.85 1.74
N ASN A 681 30.72 19.39 2.89
CA ASN A 681 29.35 19.87 3.09
C ASN A 681 29.21 21.36 2.76
N THR A 682 27.98 21.77 2.47
CA THR A 682 27.58 23.19 2.41
C THR A 682 26.65 23.50 3.58
N LEU A 683 27.02 24.45 4.41
CA LEU A 683 26.26 24.93 5.56
C LEU A 683 25.78 26.35 5.27
N GLU A 684 24.47 26.54 5.25
CA GLU A 684 23.81 27.79 4.93
C GLU A 684 23.04 28.30 6.15
N TYR A 685 23.38 29.47 6.67
CA TYR A 685 22.64 30.11 7.76
C TYR A 685 22.07 31.45 7.32
N GLY A 686 20.85 31.76 7.74
CA GLY A 686 20.12 32.97 7.32
C GLY A 686 19.97 33.97 8.45
N PRO A 687 20.96 34.85 8.72
CA PRO A 687 20.82 35.85 9.77
C PRO A 687 19.82 36.93 9.40
N CYS A 688 19.10 37.46 10.39
CA CYS A 688 18.10 38.50 10.19
C CYS A 688 18.21 39.66 11.19
N PRO A 689 17.88 40.91 10.77
CA PRO A 689 17.85 42.04 11.69
C PRO A 689 16.87 41.82 12.86
N GLY A 690 17.36 41.97 14.09
CA GLY A 690 16.56 41.78 15.30
C GLY A 690 16.39 40.34 15.77
N CYS A 691 16.98 39.37 15.06
CA CYS A 691 16.97 37.95 15.43
C CYS A 691 18.08 37.60 16.42
N GLY A 692 17.98 36.42 17.02
CA GLY A 692 19.04 35.78 17.78
C GLY A 692 20.26 35.45 16.91
N ALA A 693 21.32 34.95 17.55
CA ALA A 693 22.54 34.59 16.82
C ALA A 693 22.30 33.38 15.93
N HIS A 694 22.61 33.50 14.63
CA HIS A 694 22.58 32.39 13.70
C HIS A 694 24.01 31.89 13.44
N THR A 695 24.25 30.61 13.72
CA THR A 695 25.59 30.02 13.67
C THR A 695 25.65 28.93 12.60
N GLY A 696 26.67 28.96 11.74
CA GLY A 696 26.95 27.87 10.81
C GLY A 696 27.37 26.60 11.55
N LEU A 697 28.53 26.62 12.19
CA LEU A 697 29.04 25.53 13.02
C LEU A 697 29.17 25.97 14.47
N PHE A 698 28.36 25.37 15.35
CA PHE A 698 28.43 25.57 16.79
C PHE A 698 29.17 24.40 17.43
N VAL A 699 30.12 24.70 18.32
CA VAL A 699 30.86 23.71 19.08
C VAL A 699 30.76 24.05 20.56
N SER A 700 30.27 23.11 21.37
CA SER A 700 30.24 23.28 22.82
C SER A 700 30.89 22.08 23.51
N SER A 701 31.90 22.39 24.33
CA SER A 701 32.66 21.40 25.09
C SER A 701 32.73 21.75 26.57
N ALA A 702 31.68 21.43 27.33
CA ALA A 702 31.75 21.52 28.77
C ALA A 702 32.82 20.54 29.34
N GLY A 703 34.02 21.03 29.69
CA GLY A 703 35.06 20.28 30.42
C GLY A 703 36.42 20.15 29.71
N ALA A 704 37.38 19.50 30.40
CA ALA A 704 38.82 19.55 30.09
C ALA A 704 39.32 18.71 28.88
N ALA A 705 38.43 18.05 28.14
CA ALA A 705 38.79 17.28 26.94
C ALA A 705 38.15 17.91 25.71
N ALA A 706 39.00 18.48 24.84
CA ALA A 706 38.55 19.12 23.60
C ALA A 706 37.89 18.09 22.66
N PRO A 707 36.75 18.41 22.03
CA PRO A 707 36.17 17.60 20.96
C PRO A 707 37.19 17.46 19.83
N ALA A 708 37.57 16.23 19.49
CA ALA A 708 38.57 15.96 18.45
C ALA A 708 37.87 15.55 17.14
N GLY A 709 37.00 16.41 16.61
CA GLY A 709 36.40 16.25 15.29
C GLY A 709 37.32 16.74 14.16
N SER A 710 36.94 16.48 12.91
CA SER A 710 37.66 16.97 11.73
C SER A 710 36.70 17.69 10.77
N VAL A 711 37.00 18.95 10.46
CA VAL A 711 36.23 19.78 9.51
C VAL A 711 37.10 20.05 8.28
N ARG A 712 36.72 19.51 7.11
CA ARG A 712 37.52 19.59 5.87
C ARG A 712 36.67 19.97 4.67
N ASN A 713 37.15 20.91 3.86
CA ASN A 713 36.54 21.26 2.56
C ASN A 713 35.04 21.62 2.65
N ASN A 714 34.58 22.15 3.78
CA ASN A 714 33.20 22.60 3.92
C ASN A 714 33.08 24.06 3.48
N ILE A 715 31.93 24.41 2.92
CA ILE A 715 31.52 25.79 2.65
C ILE A 715 30.56 26.18 3.78
N ILE A 716 30.88 27.24 4.51
CA ILE A 716 30.02 27.79 5.56
C ILE A 716 29.76 29.25 5.20
N HIS A 717 28.51 29.60 4.94
CA HIS A 717 28.19 30.97 4.52
C HIS A 717 26.80 31.43 4.95
N ALA A 718 26.70 32.75 5.13
CA ALA A 718 25.44 33.43 5.36
C ALA A 718 24.69 33.63 4.03
N THR A 719 23.40 33.29 3.99
CA THR A 719 22.54 33.48 2.81
C THR A 719 21.92 34.87 2.73
N THR A 720 21.87 35.57 3.87
CA THR A 720 21.33 36.92 4.02
C THR A 720 22.29 37.83 4.78
N SER A 721 22.06 39.14 4.73
CA SER A 721 22.84 40.14 5.46
C SER A 721 22.07 40.71 6.65
N GLY A 722 22.76 40.93 7.77
CA GLY A 722 22.23 41.62 8.96
C GLY A 722 21.88 40.68 10.10
N GLY A 723 21.98 41.17 11.34
CA GLY A 723 21.81 40.37 12.55
C GLY A 723 23.11 39.77 13.11
N PRO A 724 23.12 39.32 14.37
CA PRO A 724 24.26 38.61 14.95
C PRO A 724 24.43 37.24 14.29
N SER A 725 25.64 36.92 13.83
CA SER A 725 25.91 35.62 13.21
C SER A 725 27.37 35.23 13.28
N PHE A 726 27.60 33.92 13.26
CA PHE A 726 28.94 33.32 13.33
C PHE A 726 29.05 32.22 12.28
N ALA A 727 30.12 32.23 11.46
CA ALA A 727 30.40 31.07 10.63
C ALA A 727 30.77 29.86 11.50
N VAL A 728 31.61 30.09 12.51
CA VAL A 728 31.98 29.12 13.55
C VAL A 728 31.91 29.81 14.90
N PHE A 729 31.27 29.19 15.88
CA PHE A 729 31.24 29.64 17.27
C PHE A 729 31.60 28.49 18.20
N GLU A 730 32.66 28.69 18.99
CA GLU A 730 33.09 27.75 20.02
C GLU A 730 32.70 28.34 21.38
N ALA A 731 31.91 27.59 22.14
CA ALA A 731 31.44 27.95 23.47
C ALA A 731 32.25 27.19 24.54
N ASP A 732 32.85 27.94 25.47
CA ASP A 732 33.60 27.43 26.63
C ASP A 732 32.70 26.90 27.76
#